data_AF-A0A5B8XPN8-F1
#
_entry.id   AF-A0A5B8XPN8-F1
#
_cell.length_a   1.000
_cell.length_b   1.000
_cell.length_c   1.000
_cell.angle_alpha   90.00
_cell.angle_beta   90.00
_cell.angle_gamma   90.00
#
_symmetry.space_group_name_H-M   'P 1'
#
loop_
_entity.id
_entity.type
_entity.pdbx_description
1 polymer ?
#
loop_
_entity_poly.entity_id
_entity_poly.type
_entity_poly.pdbx_seq_one_letter_code
_entity_poly.pdbx_strand_id
1 'polypeptide(L)'
;MIKTSLGILLAVVVGSGCDVGELNMRTPEGEPGTAWPNDPNNPGTETPGAGEIDPGRVTIRRLNRAEYNNTIRDLFGDTTRPADNFPEDDYGYGFNNNSDVLSLSLIHLEQYMEASAEIVERALDTGAPASSTQRVEAEVAGGSVGAARDEYWNLWSNGTISQVVTVPAAGRYLVRARAYQTQGGPDPANMVLSIGSQTQSFDVTNTSTNPGVFEFETQVPEGGQVLSAEFTNDYYDEPSGADRNLYVDYIELEGPIDAIGTGGSAARDQIMTCVPGENPQACAAEIISGFGRKAWRRTLTQEEVDRLVQFQDVAAAEGEGFERGIRLALQAMLMSPNFLFRPEFDTAQESAEPHTLSDWELASRLSYFIWSSMPDDTLLDLAEAGQLQDDEVLRAQVLRMLEDPKADALIDTFLTQWLYIDAVLEAQPDAETFPEFDEELRQSMRQETRLFVKDLIASNAPLETLITADYTFVNARLAAHYGMDATGLTAELVKRPYGDDSRRGLISHAGLLTARSHPTMSSPVRRGEWILANLWCDEPLPPPPNVENIAQSPEDREGKTVRELFEMHSEDPVCASCHRIMDPIGFGLEHYDGIGAWRDTEQGKPIDASGVLPPDIAFNGPAELADILAGSHKLSECATEKTLTFALGRGMKTSDKPQIEAIATKPDLGFKDLITEVVLSDAFRMRRGGEF
;
A
#
# COMPACT_ATOMS: atom_id res chain seq x y z
N MET A 1 -5.31 4.38 -29.29
CA MET A 1 -5.80 2.99 -29.06
C MET A 1 -6.24 2.74 -27.62
N ILE A 2 -5.67 3.42 -26.61
CA ILE A 2 -6.06 3.29 -25.18
C ILE A 2 -7.57 3.52 -24.90
N LYS A 3 -8.27 4.38 -25.66
CA LYS A 3 -9.69 4.71 -25.41
C LYS A 3 -10.70 3.60 -25.74
N THR A 4 -10.39 2.68 -26.64
CA THR A 4 -11.33 1.64 -27.09
C THR A 4 -11.35 0.45 -26.12
N SER A 5 -10.17 0.02 -25.67
CA SER A 5 -10.00 -1.02 -24.65
C SER A 5 -10.51 -0.56 -23.26
N LEU A 6 -10.45 0.76 -22.97
CA LEU A 6 -10.97 1.36 -21.74
C LEU A 6 -12.50 1.21 -21.60
N GLY A 7 -13.23 1.33 -22.71
CA GLY A 7 -14.70 1.18 -22.72
C GLY A 7 -15.16 -0.24 -22.47
N ILE A 8 -14.37 -1.24 -22.89
CA ILE A 8 -14.64 -2.66 -22.69
C ILE A 8 -14.31 -3.07 -21.25
N LEU A 9 -13.19 -2.59 -20.69
CA LEU A 9 -12.82 -2.86 -19.29
C LEU A 9 -13.92 -2.35 -18.34
N LEU A 10 -14.43 -1.13 -18.57
CA LEU A 10 -15.55 -0.60 -17.78
C LEU A 10 -16.86 -1.37 -18.02
N ALA A 11 -17.20 -1.76 -19.25
CA ALA A 11 -18.45 -2.46 -19.52
C ALA A 11 -18.51 -3.86 -18.89
N VAL A 12 -17.39 -4.59 -18.86
CA VAL A 12 -17.29 -5.93 -18.24
C VAL A 12 -17.28 -5.84 -16.72
N VAL A 13 -16.64 -4.81 -16.13
CA VAL A 13 -16.62 -4.59 -14.68
C VAL A 13 -17.95 -4.02 -14.16
N VAL A 14 -18.61 -3.12 -14.90
CA VAL A 14 -19.90 -2.51 -14.51
C VAL A 14 -21.09 -3.47 -14.69
N GLY A 15 -20.94 -4.53 -15.49
CA GLY A 15 -21.90 -5.65 -15.55
C GLY A 15 -21.96 -6.50 -14.28
N SER A 16 -21.19 -6.15 -13.24
CA SER A 16 -21.37 -6.64 -11.88
C SER A 16 -22.73 -6.21 -11.37
N GLY A 17 -23.72 -7.10 -11.48
CA GLY A 17 -24.99 -7.03 -10.78
C GLY A 17 -24.82 -7.17 -9.27
N CYS A 18 -24.02 -6.30 -8.66
CA CYS A 18 -24.37 -5.80 -7.35
C CYS A 18 -25.65 -5.00 -7.57
N ASP A 19 -26.75 -5.45 -6.97
CA ASP A 19 -27.84 -4.54 -6.64
C ASP A 19 -27.25 -3.56 -5.62
N VAL A 20 -26.55 -2.54 -6.13
CA VAL A 20 -26.07 -1.41 -5.35
C VAL A 20 -27.30 -0.59 -5.06
N GLY A 21 -28.03 -0.98 -4.01
CA GLY A 21 -28.98 -0.10 -3.35
C GLY A 21 -28.29 1.25 -3.16
N GLU A 22 -28.90 2.30 -3.72
CA GLU A 22 -28.42 3.68 -3.83
C GLU A 22 -27.13 3.97 -3.05
N LEU A 23 -25.99 4.01 -3.76
CA LEU A 23 -24.78 4.66 -3.27
C LEU A 23 -25.12 6.14 -3.03
N ASN A 24 -25.55 6.44 -1.80
CA ASN A 24 -25.90 7.78 -1.38
C ASN A 24 -24.60 8.57 -1.17
N MET A 25 -23.98 8.97 -2.28
CA MET A 25 -22.83 9.87 -2.33
C MET A 25 -23.29 11.27 -1.91
N ARG A 26 -23.44 11.50 -0.61
CA ARG A 26 -23.45 12.87 -0.08
C ARG A 26 -22.01 13.36 0.04
N THR A 27 -21.72 14.43 -0.68
CA THR A 27 -20.62 15.34 -0.35
C THR A 27 -20.83 15.83 1.09
N PRO A 28 -19.85 15.70 2.00
CA PRO A 28 -19.92 16.37 3.29
C PRO A 28 -19.72 17.88 3.05
N GLU A 29 -20.81 18.58 2.74
CA GLU A 29 -20.89 20.01 3.08
C GLU A 29 -21.18 20.09 4.59
N GLY A 30 -20.10 19.96 5.37
CA GLY A 30 -20.07 20.15 6.80
C GLY A 30 -18.62 20.28 7.20
N GLU A 31 -18.27 21.37 7.89
CA GLU A 31 -16.91 21.57 8.42
C GLU A 31 -16.44 20.33 9.20
N PRO A 32 -15.13 20.01 9.21
CA PRO A 32 -14.60 18.86 9.93
C PRO A 32 -14.86 19.02 11.43
N GLY A 33 -15.98 18.48 11.87
CA GLY A 33 -16.37 18.43 13.27
C GLY A 33 -15.57 17.34 13.95
N THR A 34 -14.62 17.73 14.78
CA THR A 34 -14.03 16.89 15.82
C THR A 34 -15.13 16.51 16.82
N ALA A 35 -15.86 15.44 16.53
CA ALA A 35 -16.86 14.90 17.45
C ALA A 35 -16.13 14.15 18.57
N TRP A 36 -15.97 14.85 19.70
CA TRP A 36 -15.47 14.29 20.96
C TRP A 36 -16.37 13.13 21.45
N PRO A 37 -15.85 12.16 22.21
CA PRO A 37 -16.57 10.94 22.62
C PRO A 37 -17.84 11.15 23.46
N ASN A 38 -18.18 12.39 23.82
CA ASN A 38 -19.23 12.72 24.78
C ASN A 38 -20.18 13.84 24.31
N ASP A 39 -20.44 14.03 23.00
CA ASP A 39 -21.50 14.98 22.58
C ASP A 39 -22.89 14.45 23.00
N PRO A 40 -23.58 15.11 23.95
CA PRO A 40 -24.90 14.67 24.42
C PRO A 40 -26.02 14.98 23.41
N ASN A 41 -25.74 15.58 22.26
CA ASN A 41 -26.73 15.98 21.25
C ASN A 41 -26.84 15.03 20.04
N ASN A 42 -26.18 13.87 20.05
CA ASN A 42 -26.39 12.87 19.00
C ASN A 42 -27.79 12.22 19.16
N PRO A 43 -28.76 12.47 18.26
CA PRO A 43 -30.11 11.99 18.44
C PRO A 43 -30.22 10.58 17.85
N GLY A 44 -30.25 9.57 18.72
CA GLY A 44 -30.81 8.25 18.40
C GLY A 44 -29.80 7.12 18.21
N THR A 45 -29.43 6.48 19.32
CA THR A 45 -29.29 5.02 19.35
C THR A 45 -29.93 4.54 20.64
N GLU A 46 -30.98 3.73 20.54
CA GLU A 46 -31.46 2.97 21.68
C GLU A 46 -30.30 2.10 22.16
N THR A 47 -29.92 2.30 23.42
CA THR A 47 -28.87 1.51 24.06
C THR A 47 -29.44 0.10 24.25
N PRO A 48 -28.78 -0.95 23.74
CA PRO A 48 -29.17 -2.33 24.06
C PRO A 48 -29.25 -2.51 25.57
N GLY A 49 -30.15 -3.36 26.03
CA GLY A 49 -30.27 -3.65 27.46
C GLY A 49 -28.93 -4.17 28.01
N ALA A 50 -28.63 -3.89 29.29
CA ALA A 50 -27.44 -4.43 29.94
C ALA A 50 -27.39 -5.97 29.79
N GLY A 51 -26.45 -6.48 28.98
CA GLY A 51 -26.27 -7.90 28.69
C GLY A 51 -26.56 -8.33 27.24
N GLU A 52 -26.97 -7.42 26.36
CA GLU A 52 -27.19 -7.69 24.94
C GLU A 52 -25.90 -7.39 24.14
N ILE A 53 -25.40 -8.38 23.40
CA ILE A 53 -24.17 -8.25 22.58
C ILE A 53 -24.48 -7.26 21.45
N ASP A 54 -23.75 -6.14 21.35
CA ASP A 54 -23.81 -5.26 20.18
C ASP A 54 -22.39 -5.11 19.60
N PRO A 55 -22.06 -5.88 18.54
CA PRO A 55 -20.73 -5.84 17.91
C PRO A 55 -20.52 -4.57 17.06
N GLY A 56 -21.52 -3.70 16.98
CA GLY A 56 -21.52 -2.52 16.14
C GLY A 56 -21.77 -2.82 14.66
N ARG A 57 -21.73 -1.75 13.85
CA ARG A 57 -21.80 -1.81 12.40
C ARG A 57 -20.39 -1.57 11.86
N VAL A 58 -19.99 -2.34 10.86
CA VAL A 58 -18.78 -2.07 10.08
C VAL A 58 -19.23 -1.68 8.66
N THR A 59 -18.80 -0.51 8.21
CA THR A 59 -19.05 -0.06 6.84
C THR A 59 -18.00 -0.62 5.89
N ILE A 60 -18.36 -0.73 4.62
CA ILE A 60 -17.40 -1.15 3.59
C ILE A 60 -16.25 -0.15 3.57
N ARG A 61 -15.02 -0.62 3.82
CA ARG A 61 -13.82 0.22 3.81
C ARG A 61 -12.86 -0.18 2.69
N ARG A 62 -12.28 0.81 2.02
CA ARG A 62 -11.20 0.55 1.07
C ARG A 62 -9.93 0.10 1.79
N LEU A 63 -9.03 -0.55 1.07
CA LEU A 63 -7.66 -0.72 1.54
C LEU A 63 -7.01 0.67 1.68
N ASN A 64 -6.37 0.91 2.82
CA ASN A 64 -5.50 2.08 2.96
C ASN A 64 -4.18 1.86 2.19
N ARG A 65 -3.32 2.89 2.09
CA ARG A 65 -2.08 2.82 1.31
C ARG A 65 -1.16 1.68 1.74
N ALA A 66 -1.01 1.48 3.05
CA ALA A 66 -0.17 0.41 3.60
C ALA A 66 -0.76 -0.98 3.28
N GLU A 67 -2.07 -1.16 3.49
CA GLU A 67 -2.79 -2.40 3.21
C GLU A 67 -2.73 -2.76 1.71
N TYR A 68 -2.89 -1.78 0.82
CA TYR A 68 -2.76 -1.98 -0.63
C TYR A 68 -1.34 -2.43 -1.00
N ASN A 69 -0.32 -1.69 -0.57
CA ASN A 69 1.08 -2.01 -0.87
C ASN A 69 1.49 -3.40 -0.36
N ASN A 70 1.09 -3.76 0.85
CA ASN A 70 1.36 -5.08 1.43
C ASN A 70 0.62 -6.20 0.68
N THR A 71 -0.63 -5.95 0.28
CA THR A 71 -1.42 -6.93 -0.50
C THR A 71 -0.81 -7.16 -1.88
N ILE A 72 -0.36 -6.10 -2.55
CA ILE A 72 0.34 -6.19 -3.84
C ILE A 72 1.66 -6.95 -3.71
N ARG A 73 2.45 -6.65 -2.67
CA ARG A 73 3.68 -7.39 -2.36
C ARG A 73 3.39 -8.88 -2.18
N ASP A 74 2.35 -9.24 -1.45
CA ASP A 74 2.06 -10.65 -1.17
C ASP A 74 1.42 -11.38 -2.37
N LEU A 75 0.69 -10.67 -3.24
CA LEU A 75 0.11 -11.24 -4.47
C LEU A 75 1.15 -11.45 -5.57
N PHE A 76 2.02 -10.47 -5.76
CA PHE A 76 2.90 -10.37 -6.92
C PHE A 76 4.39 -10.45 -6.58
N GLY A 77 4.78 -10.37 -5.31
CA GLY A 77 6.17 -10.13 -4.93
C GLY A 77 6.67 -8.70 -5.24
N ASP A 78 5.76 -7.79 -5.61
CA ASP A 78 6.10 -6.43 -6.03
C ASP A 78 6.31 -5.52 -4.81
N THR A 79 7.54 -5.00 -4.65
CA THR A 79 7.95 -4.10 -3.55
C THR A 79 8.03 -2.63 -3.96
N THR A 80 7.46 -2.22 -5.10
CA THR A 80 7.51 -0.84 -5.64
C THR A 80 6.63 0.15 -4.89
N ARG A 81 5.69 -0.34 -4.07
CA ARG A 81 4.81 0.46 -3.20
C ARG A 81 4.02 1.55 -3.96
N PRO A 82 3.23 1.20 -4.99
CA PRO A 82 2.53 2.17 -5.83
C PRO A 82 1.56 3.08 -5.06
N ALA A 83 0.99 2.61 -3.95
CA ALA A 83 0.07 3.40 -3.15
C ALA A 83 0.76 4.54 -2.39
N ASP A 84 2.09 4.61 -2.37
CA ASP A 84 2.81 5.77 -1.82
C ASP A 84 2.52 7.04 -2.65
N ASN A 85 2.02 6.93 -3.89
CA ASN A 85 1.59 8.07 -4.69
C ASN A 85 0.09 8.40 -4.55
N PHE A 86 -0.69 7.59 -3.83
CA PHE A 86 -2.12 7.85 -3.65
C PHE A 86 -2.36 9.03 -2.71
N PRO A 87 -3.53 9.71 -2.78
CA PRO A 87 -3.94 10.66 -1.76
C PRO A 87 -3.74 10.08 -0.36
N GLU A 88 -3.31 10.92 0.56
CA GLU A 88 -3.10 10.49 1.95
C GLU A 88 -4.40 10.00 2.57
N ASP A 89 -4.28 8.97 3.40
CA ASP A 89 -5.41 8.43 4.15
C ASP A 89 -5.70 9.33 5.35
N ASP A 90 -6.95 9.71 5.53
CA ASP A 90 -7.40 10.44 6.70
C ASP A 90 -7.34 9.54 7.96
N TYR A 91 -7.16 10.17 9.13
CA TYR A 91 -7.11 9.48 10.42
C TYR A 91 -8.45 9.61 11.14
N GLY A 92 -9.00 8.48 11.57
CA GLY A 92 -10.20 8.39 12.41
C GLY A 92 -9.86 7.68 13.71
N TYR A 93 -10.16 8.31 14.85
CA TYR A 93 -9.87 7.76 16.18
C TYR A 93 -8.39 7.35 16.38
N GLY A 94 -7.47 8.09 15.73
CA GLY A 94 -6.03 7.86 15.79
C GLY A 94 -5.48 6.88 14.74
N PHE A 95 -6.31 6.30 13.87
CA PHE A 95 -5.88 5.32 12.88
C PHE A 95 -6.38 5.62 11.47
N ASN A 96 -5.53 5.35 10.48
CA ASN A 96 -5.82 5.52 9.05
C ASN A 96 -6.42 4.28 8.37
N ASN A 97 -6.85 3.28 9.13
CA ASN A 97 -7.57 2.09 8.61
C ASN A 97 -9.07 2.15 8.94
N ASN A 98 -9.57 3.33 9.32
CA ASN A 98 -10.92 3.53 9.81
C ASN A 98 -11.94 3.73 8.67
N SER A 99 -13.04 3.00 8.73
CA SER A 99 -14.05 2.97 7.67
C SER A 99 -14.81 4.29 7.48
N ASP A 100 -14.90 5.14 8.51
CA ASP A 100 -15.69 6.37 8.48
C ASP A 100 -15.00 7.52 7.73
N VAL A 101 -13.67 7.43 7.57
CA VAL A 101 -12.83 8.48 6.97
C VAL A 101 -12.16 8.04 5.66
N LEU A 102 -12.14 6.73 5.35
CA LEU A 102 -11.56 6.21 4.11
C LEU A 102 -12.48 6.39 2.90
N SER A 103 -12.60 7.63 2.45
CA SER A 103 -13.36 7.99 1.25
C SER A 103 -12.61 7.62 -0.05
N LEU A 104 -13.36 7.49 -1.14
CA LEU A 104 -12.83 7.24 -2.49
C LEU A 104 -13.07 8.47 -3.36
N SER A 105 -12.00 9.04 -3.91
CA SER A 105 -12.06 10.18 -4.86
C SER A 105 -11.77 9.73 -6.30
N LEU A 106 -12.04 10.59 -7.28
CA LEU A 106 -11.70 10.32 -8.69
C LEU A 106 -10.19 10.12 -8.89
N ILE A 107 -9.35 10.85 -8.15
CA ILE A 107 -7.90 10.71 -8.20
C ILE A 107 -7.47 9.30 -7.77
N HIS A 108 -8.11 8.74 -6.72
CA HIS A 108 -7.84 7.36 -6.32
C HIS A 108 -8.15 6.39 -7.45
N LEU A 109 -9.29 6.54 -8.14
CA LEU A 109 -9.66 5.66 -9.25
C LEU A 109 -8.64 5.70 -10.40
N GLU A 110 -8.20 6.89 -10.78
CA GLU A 110 -7.17 7.06 -11.81
C GLU A 110 -5.86 6.36 -11.44
N GLN A 111 -5.42 6.51 -10.19
CA GLN A 111 -4.17 5.91 -9.72
C GLN A 111 -4.27 4.41 -9.48
N TYR A 112 -5.42 3.89 -9.04
CA TYR A 112 -5.64 2.44 -9.00
C TYR A 112 -5.57 1.84 -10.41
N MET A 113 -6.12 2.52 -11.42
CA MET A 113 -6.05 2.06 -12.81
C MET A 113 -4.61 2.03 -13.31
N GLU A 114 -3.86 3.12 -13.11
CA GLU A 114 -2.44 3.21 -13.47
C GLU A 114 -1.61 2.13 -12.76
N ALA A 115 -1.75 2.03 -11.42
CA ALA A 115 -1.05 1.04 -10.62
C ALA A 115 -1.39 -0.40 -11.07
N SER A 116 -2.66 -0.71 -11.31
CA SER A 116 -3.07 -2.06 -11.75
C SER A 116 -2.44 -2.44 -13.09
N ALA A 117 -2.35 -1.50 -14.02
CA ALA A 117 -1.73 -1.73 -15.32
C ALA A 117 -0.23 -2.00 -15.14
N GLU A 118 0.48 -1.13 -14.42
CA GLU A 118 1.92 -1.27 -14.22
C GLU A 118 2.31 -2.54 -13.45
N ILE A 119 1.58 -2.86 -12.37
CA ILE A 119 1.85 -4.05 -11.55
C ILE A 119 1.70 -5.31 -12.41
N VAL A 120 0.62 -5.41 -13.17
CA VAL A 120 0.34 -6.59 -14.00
C VAL A 120 1.34 -6.71 -15.15
N GLU A 121 1.71 -5.59 -15.78
CA GLU A 121 2.73 -5.58 -16.84
C GLU A 121 4.08 -6.03 -16.29
N ARG A 122 4.53 -5.52 -15.14
CA ARG A 122 5.78 -5.97 -14.49
C ARG A 122 5.71 -7.43 -14.06
N ALA A 123 4.59 -7.86 -13.47
CA ALA A 123 4.43 -9.22 -12.97
C ALA A 123 4.47 -10.26 -14.08
N LEU A 124 3.85 -9.96 -15.23
CA LEU A 124 3.82 -10.84 -16.38
C LEU A 124 4.92 -10.53 -17.41
N ASP A 125 5.82 -9.60 -17.13
CA ASP A 125 6.97 -9.35 -17.99
C ASP A 125 7.78 -10.63 -18.17
N THR A 126 8.04 -10.95 -19.44
CA THR A 126 8.81 -12.13 -19.84
C THR A 126 10.26 -11.76 -20.13
N GLY A 127 10.61 -10.46 -20.07
CA GLY A 127 11.84 -9.92 -20.62
C GLY A 127 11.93 -10.05 -22.14
N ALA A 128 10.85 -10.48 -22.81
CA ALA A 128 10.78 -10.49 -24.27
C ALA A 128 10.60 -9.05 -24.78
N PRO A 129 11.32 -8.63 -25.82
CA PRO A 129 11.02 -7.36 -26.46
C PRO A 129 9.63 -7.42 -27.08
N ALA A 130 8.86 -6.36 -26.88
CA ALA A 130 7.55 -6.20 -27.50
C ALA A 130 7.67 -6.32 -29.04
N SER A 131 6.72 -7.04 -29.65
CA SER A 131 6.57 -7.01 -31.10
C SER A 131 6.28 -5.58 -31.55
N SER A 132 6.99 -5.12 -32.58
CA SER A 132 6.82 -3.79 -33.13
C SER A 132 6.77 -3.83 -34.65
N THR A 133 6.03 -2.90 -35.24
CA THR A 133 5.96 -2.70 -36.69
C THR A 133 6.83 -1.52 -37.09
N GLN A 134 7.84 -1.78 -37.91
CA GLN A 134 8.69 -0.77 -38.54
C GLN A 134 8.34 -0.70 -40.02
N ARG A 135 7.49 0.27 -40.38
CA ARG A 135 7.15 0.58 -41.77
C ARG A 135 8.04 1.69 -42.29
N VAL A 136 8.58 1.48 -43.49
CA VAL A 136 9.33 2.47 -44.24
C VAL A 136 8.52 2.80 -45.49
N GLU A 137 7.92 3.98 -45.49
CA GLU A 137 7.22 4.49 -46.67
C GLU A 137 8.24 4.75 -47.78
N ALA A 138 7.86 4.43 -49.01
CA ALA A 138 8.75 4.49 -50.16
C ALA A 138 9.28 5.90 -50.43
N GLU A 139 8.54 6.95 -50.07
CA GLU A 139 8.95 8.36 -50.18
C GLU A 139 10.16 8.76 -49.30
N VAL A 140 10.41 8.01 -48.22
CA VAL A 140 11.53 8.26 -47.29
C VAL A 140 12.63 7.20 -47.38
N ALA A 141 12.41 6.13 -48.15
CA ALA A 141 13.40 5.07 -48.38
C ALA A 141 14.52 5.54 -49.32
N GLY A 142 15.72 4.93 -49.20
CA GLY A 142 16.80 5.14 -50.16
C GLY A 142 16.65 4.23 -51.36
N GLY A 143 16.46 4.79 -52.57
CA GLY A 143 16.41 4.03 -53.82
C GLY A 143 17.67 4.12 -54.68
N SER A 144 18.07 3.04 -55.34
CA SER A 144 19.25 3.00 -56.22
C SER A 144 18.98 3.55 -57.63
N VAL A 145 17.74 3.41 -58.10
CA VAL A 145 17.20 3.89 -59.38
C VAL A 145 15.75 4.29 -59.15
N GLY A 146 15.11 4.94 -60.12
CA GLY A 146 13.74 5.37 -59.95
C GLY A 146 13.60 6.72 -59.26
N ALA A 147 12.36 7.06 -58.94
CA ALA A 147 12.03 8.21 -58.10
C ALA A 147 10.68 7.98 -57.41
N ALA A 148 10.53 8.56 -56.23
CA ALA A 148 9.23 8.71 -55.58
C ALA A 148 8.29 9.54 -56.48
N ARG A 149 7.08 9.01 -56.71
CA ARG A 149 5.95 9.70 -57.34
C ARG A 149 4.69 9.37 -56.55
N ASP A 150 4.07 10.41 -56.00
CA ASP A 150 2.97 10.27 -55.05
C ASP A 150 3.37 9.33 -53.89
N GLU A 151 2.55 8.34 -53.55
CA GLU A 151 2.79 7.39 -52.45
C GLU A 151 3.77 6.26 -52.83
N TYR A 152 4.24 6.16 -54.09
CA TYR A 152 5.03 5.02 -54.57
C TYR A 152 6.43 5.42 -55.03
N TRP A 153 7.41 4.58 -54.77
CA TRP A 153 8.67 4.62 -55.51
C TRP A 153 8.56 3.82 -56.80
N ASN A 154 8.77 4.49 -57.93
CA ASN A 154 8.76 3.87 -59.25
C ASN A 154 10.17 3.40 -59.63
N LEU A 155 10.43 2.10 -59.57
CA LEU A 155 11.62 1.45 -60.10
C LEU A 155 11.40 1.13 -61.59
N TRP A 156 11.97 1.96 -62.46
CA TRP A 156 11.83 1.84 -63.92
C TRP A 156 12.97 1.08 -64.62
N SER A 157 13.83 0.44 -63.83
CA SER A 157 14.90 -0.44 -64.28
C SER A 157 15.38 -1.24 -63.08
N ASN A 158 16.24 -2.23 -63.28
CA ASN A 158 16.77 -3.04 -62.18
C ASN A 158 17.36 -2.17 -61.06
N GLY A 159 16.85 -2.36 -59.84
CA GLY A 159 17.30 -1.62 -58.68
C GLY A 159 16.39 -1.79 -57.48
N THR A 160 16.69 -1.06 -56.41
CA THR A 160 16.26 -1.42 -55.07
C THR A 160 15.82 -0.20 -54.30
N ILE A 161 14.77 -0.33 -53.47
CA ILE A 161 14.55 0.55 -52.33
C ILE A 161 15.00 -0.15 -51.05
N SER A 162 15.67 0.56 -50.15
CA SER A 162 16.20 -0.03 -48.92
C SER A 162 16.26 0.96 -47.77
N GLN A 163 16.25 0.43 -46.55
CA GLN A 163 16.40 1.18 -45.32
C GLN A 163 17.01 0.30 -44.23
N VAL A 164 17.83 0.90 -43.35
CA VAL A 164 18.29 0.21 -42.14
C VAL A 164 17.19 0.28 -41.09
N VAL A 165 16.75 -0.88 -40.61
CA VAL A 165 15.79 -1.06 -39.50
C VAL A 165 16.52 -1.67 -38.30
N THR A 166 16.01 -1.42 -37.09
CA THR A 166 16.62 -1.96 -35.86
C THR A 166 15.82 -3.15 -35.38
N VAL A 167 16.46 -4.31 -35.29
CA VAL A 167 15.84 -5.55 -34.80
C VAL A 167 16.11 -5.66 -33.30
N PRO A 168 15.10 -5.51 -32.43
CA PRO A 168 15.30 -5.42 -30.98
C PRO A 168 15.73 -6.72 -30.30
N ALA A 169 15.45 -7.89 -30.90
CA ALA A 169 16.05 -9.17 -30.52
C ALA A 169 16.03 -10.16 -31.68
N ALA A 170 16.86 -11.19 -31.61
CA ALA A 170 16.82 -12.29 -32.57
C ALA A 170 15.50 -13.06 -32.45
N GLY A 171 14.85 -13.36 -33.58
CA GLY A 171 13.59 -14.13 -33.61
C GLY A 171 12.99 -14.23 -35.01
N ARG A 172 11.78 -14.79 -35.13
CA ARG A 172 10.98 -14.70 -36.34
C ARG A 172 10.37 -13.33 -36.49
N TYR A 173 10.37 -12.86 -37.73
CA TYR A 173 9.75 -11.62 -38.15
C TYR A 173 8.95 -11.86 -39.42
N LEU A 174 7.86 -11.09 -39.57
CA LEU A 174 7.09 -10.98 -40.81
C LEU A 174 7.62 -9.79 -41.62
N VAL A 175 8.05 -10.05 -42.84
CA VAL A 175 8.58 -9.04 -43.77
C VAL A 175 7.54 -8.78 -44.85
N ARG A 176 7.15 -7.52 -45.07
CA ARG A 176 6.09 -7.15 -46.00
C ARG A 176 6.50 -6.06 -46.98
N ALA A 177 5.91 -6.08 -48.17
CA ALA A 177 5.93 -4.95 -49.09
C ALA A 177 4.58 -4.82 -49.79
N ARG A 178 4.10 -3.58 -49.95
CA ARG A 178 2.95 -3.29 -50.80
C ARG A 178 3.43 -2.77 -52.15
N ALA A 179 3.05 -3.44 -53.23
CA ALA A 179 3.55 -3.12 -54.56
C ALA A 179 2.55 -3.42 -55.69
N TYR A 180 2.76 -2.78 -56.83
CA TYR A 180 2.11 -3.11 -58.10
C TYR A 180 3.10 -2.95 -59.26
N GLN A 181 2.72 -3.34 -60.47
CA GLN A 181 3.55 -3.18 -61.66
C GLN A 181 2.86 -2.44 -62.82
N THR A 182 3.66 -2.00 -63.78
CA THR A 182 3.22 -1.86 -65.18
C THR A 182 3.78 -3.01 -66.00
N GLN A 183 2.92 -3.67 -66.77
CA GLN A 183 3.33 -4.79 -67.62
C GLN A 183 4.15 -4.29 -68.81
N GLY A 184 5.40 -4.76 -68.89
CA GLY A 184 6.23 -4.71 -70.09
C GLY A 184 6.69 -6.12 -70.44
N GLY A 185 6.50 -6.55 -71.69
CA GLY A 185 6.88 -7.89 -72.12
C GLY A 185 5.97 -9.02 -71.60
N PRO A 186 6.39 -10.29 -71.75
CA PRO A 186 5.54 -11.45 -71.44
C PRO A 186 5.45 -11.79 -69.95
N ASP A 187 6.48 -11.47 -69.16
CA ASP A 187 6.52 -11.78 -67.72
C ASP A 187 6.07 -10.57 -66.87
N PRO A 188 5.53 -10.79 -65.66
CA PRO A 188 5.31 -9.72 -64.68
C PRO A 188 6.61 -9.18 -64.10
N ALA A 189 6.55 -8.02 -63.44
CA ALA A 189 7.66 -7.52 -62.61
C ALA A 189 7.98 -8.51 -61.48
N ASN A 190 9.26 -8.84 -61.34
CA ASN A 190 9.77 -9.69 -60.27
C ASN A 190 10.34 -8.79 -59.17
N MET A 191 9.81 -8.95 -57.96
CA MET A 191 10.26 -8.26 -56.76
C MET A 191 10.96 -9.25 -55.83
N VAL A 192 12.16 -8.93 -55.37
CA VAL A 192 12.84 -9.63 -54.29
C VAL A 192 12.73 -8.79 -53.02
N LEU A 193 11.99 -9.29 -52.04
CA LEU A 193 11.87 -8.69 -50.71
C LEU A 193 12.92 -9.31 -49.80
N SER A 194 13.67 -8.49 -49.05
CA SER A 194 14.77 -8.98 -48.21
C SER A 194 14.91 -8.27 -46.87
N ILE A 195 15.44 -9.00 -45.89
CA ILE A 195 15.90 -8.51 -44.59
C ILE A 195 17.26 -9.12 -44.27
N GLY A 196 18.32 -8.31 -44.24
CA GLY A 196 19.68 -8.81 -44.05
C GLY A 196 20.09 -9.78 -45.15
N SER A 197 20.35 -11.05 -44.81
CA SER A 197 20.68 -12.12 -45.78
C SER A 197 19.48 -12.94 -46.24
N GLN A 198 18.28 -12.69 -45.69
CA GLN A 198 17.07 -13.47 -45.98
C GLN A 198 16.30 -12.80 -47.11
N THR A 199 15.88 -13.58 -48.11
CA THR A 199 15.23 -13.05 -49.33
C THR A 199 14.07 -13.94 -49.77
N GLN A 200 13.01 -13.36 -50.30
CA GLN A 200 11.93 -14.06 -50.99
C GLN A 200 11.57 -13.33 -52.29
N SER A 201 11.42 -14.07 -53.38
CA SER A 201 11.04 -13.54 -54.70
C SER A 201 9.54 -13.68 -54.93
N PHE A 202 8.93 -12.67 -55.54
CA PHE A 202 7.52 -12.57 -55.87
C PHE A 202 7.32 -12.06 -57.29
N ASP A 203 6.43 -12.71 -58.04
CA ASP A 203 5.93 -12.19 -59.30
C ASP A 203 4.75 -11.25 -59.04
N VAL A 204 4.93 -9.97 -59.31
CA VAL A 204 3.96 -8.91 -59.05
C VAL A 204 3.02 -8.80 -60.24
N THR A 205 1.82 -9.39 -60.14
CA THR A 205 0.79 -9.29 -61.19
C THR A 205 -0.19 -8.14 -60.95
N ASN A 206 -0.10 -7.48 -59.80
CA ASN A 206 -0.99 -6.42 -59.36
C ASN A 206 -0.84 -5.13 -60.19
N THR A 207 -1.93 -4.38 -60.33
CA THR A 207 -1.98 -3.10 -61.06
C THR A 207 -2.19 -1.94 -60.10
N SER A 208 -2.05 -0.70 -60.59
CA SER A 208 -2.23 0.51 -59.78
C SER A 208 -3.61 0.63 -59.13
N THR A 209 -4.65 0.02 -59.71
CA THR A 209 -6.01 0.01 -59.14
C THR A 209 -6.22 -1.09 -58.10
N ASN A 210 -5.29 -2.03 -57.96
CA ASN A 210 -5.34 -3.09 -56.96
C ASN A 210 -3.93 -3.55 -56.53
N PRO A 211 -3.16 -2.70 -55.82
CA PRO A 211 -1.83 -3.05 -55.32
C PRO A 211 -1.87 -4.26 -54.38
N GLY A 212 -0.89 -5.14 -54.47
CA GLY A 212 -0.78 -6.35 -53.65
C GLY A 212 0.10 -6.15 -52.43
N VAL A 213 -0.15 -6.91 -51.36
CA VAL A 213 0.77 -7.05 -50.22
C VAL A 213 1.47 -8.40 -50.35
N PHE A 214 2.79 -8.37 -50.34
CA PHE A 214 3.66 -9.54 -50.48
C PHE A 214 4.42 -9.72 -49.18
N GLU A 215 4.43 -10.94 -48.64
CA GLU A 215 4.96 -11.20 -47.30
C GLU A 215 5.64 -12.56 -47.17
N PHE A 216 6.63 -12.63 -46.28
CA PHE A 216 7.22 -13.90 -45.84
C PHE A 216 7.72 -13.81 -44.40
N GLU A 217 7.70 -14.94 -43.70
CA GLU A 217 8.30 -15.07 -42.37
C GLU A 217 9.74 -15.56 -42.46
N THR A 218 10.62 -15.01 -41.62
CA THR A 218 12.00 -15.49 -41.53
C THR A 218 12.64 -15.21 -40.17
N GLN A 219 13.74 -15.89 -39.87
CA GLN A 219 14.57 -15.66 -38.69
C GLN A 219 15.53 -14.49 -38.94
N VAL A 220 15.51 -13.49 -38.07
CA VAL A 220 16.31 -12.26 -38.18
C VAL A 220 17.13 -12.07 -36.90
N PRO A 221 18.46 -11.87 -37.00
CA PRO A 221 19.28 -11.61 -35.83
C PRO A 221 19.11 -10.18 -35.29
N GLU A 222 19.33 -10.00 -33.99
CA GLU A 222 19.32 -8.71 -33.30
C GLU A 222 20.29 -7.71 -33.94
N GLY A 223 19.93 -6.42 -33.90
CA GLY A 223 20.76 -5.30 -34.36
C GLY A 223 20.25 -4.66 -35.65
N GLY A 224 21.10 -3.82 -36.26
CA GLY A 224 20.76 -3.13 -37.50
C GLY A 224 20.71 -4.09 -38.69
N GLN A 225 19.57 -4.18 -39.37
CA GLN A 225 19.36 -4.97 -40.59
C GLN A 225 18.94 -4.09 -41.75
N VAL A 226 19.28 -4.48 -42.98
CA VAL A 226 18.81 -3.79 -44.18
C VAL A 226 17.53 -4.46 -44.65
N LEU A 227 16.42 -3.73 -44.63
CA LEU A 227 15.15 -4.10 -45.24
C LEU A 227 15.11 -3.54 -46.66
N SER A 228 14.74 -4.34 -47.66
CA SER A 228 14.70 -3.87 -49.04
C SER A 228 13.70 -4.58 -49.95
N ALA A 229 13.28 -3.90 -51.02
CA ALA A 229 12.54 -4.46 -52.14
C ALA A 229 13.28 -4.14 -53.46
N GLU A 230 13.67 -5.17 -54.19
CA GLU A 230 14.46 -5.08 -55.43
C GLU A 230 13.64 -5.52 -56.65
N PHE A 231 13.68 -4.71 -57.71
CA PHE A 231 13.19 -5.06 -59.04
C PHE A 231 14.32 -5.69 -59.86
N THR A 232 14.13 -6.93 -60.35
CA THR A 232 15.24 -7.76 -60.86
C THR A 232 15.17 -8.10 -62.36
N ASN A 233 14.02 -7.90 -63.00
CA ASN A 233 13.78 -8.34 -64.37
C ASN A 233 13.28 -7.19 -65.25
N ASP A 234 14.05 -6.10 -65.31
CA ASP A 234 13.80 -4.97 -66.20
C ASP A 234 13.53 -5.42 -67.66
N TYR A 235 12.58 -4.72 -68.29
CA TYR A 235 12.20 -4.95 -69.67
C TYR A 235 11.76 -3.63 -70.28
N TYR A 236 12.46 -3.23 -71.34
CA TYR A 236 12.10 -2.09 -72.18
C TYR A 236 12.13 -2.47 -73.66
N ASP A 237 11.01 -2.28 -74.35
CA ASP A 237 10.89 -2.47 -75.80
C ASP A 237 10.72 -1.11 -76.49
N GLU A 238 11.82 -0.54 -76.98
CA GLU A 238 11.86 0.78 -77.62
C GLU A 238 10.83 0.97 -78.75
N PRO A 239 10.57 0.00 -79.66
CA PRO A 239 9.58 0.16 -80.73
C PRO A 239 8.13 0.29 -80.24
N SER A 240 7.72 -0.45 -79.22
CA SER A 240 6.36 -0.39 -78.67
C SER A 240 6.20 0.61 -77.53
N GLY A 241 7.31 1.02 -76.92
CA GLY A 241 7.35 1.79 -75.68
C GLY A 241 6.84 0.99 -74.47
N ALA A 242 6.71 -0.33 -74.58
CA ALA A 242 6.32 -1.18 -73.47
C ALA A 242 7.46 -1.25 -72.45
N ASP A 243 7.15 -0.89 -71.20
CA ASP A 243 8.12 -0.71 -70.14
C ASP A 243 7.62 -1.37 -68.86
N ARG A 244 8.43 -2.28 -68.32
CA ARG A 244 8.10 -3.03 -67.11
C ARG A 244 8.65 -2.27 -65.92
N ASN A 245 7.76 -1.79 -65.07
CA ASN A 245 8.15 -1.02 -63.90
C ASN A 245 7.53 -1.62 -62.64
N LEU A 246 8.26 -1.53 -61.54
CA LEU A 246 7.79 -1.92 -60.21
C LEU A 246 7.51 -0.66 -59.39
N TYR A 247 6.34 -0.59 -58.80
CA TYR A 247 5.92 0.49 -57.91
C TYR A 247 5.79 -0.07 -56.51
N VAL A 248 6.59 0.42 -55.57
CA VAL A 248 6.56 0.00 -54.17
C VAL A 248 6.06 1.15 -53.31
N ASP A 249 5.06 0.87 -52.47
CA ASP A 249 4.43 1.82 -51.54
C ASP A 249 5.18 1.86 -50.21
N TYR A 250 5.39 0.70 -49.60
CA TYR A 250 6.19 0.56 -48.40
C TYR A 250 6.90 -0.79 -48.35
N ILE A 251 7.95 -0.83 -47.54
CA ILE A 251 8.56 -2.05 -47.00
C ILE A 251 8.39 -2.02 -45.49
N GLU A 252 8.07 -3.16 -44.88
CA GLU A 252 7.70 -3.24 -43.47
C GLU A 252 8.28 -4.50 -42.81
N LEU A 253 8.70 -4.33 -41.56
CA LEU A 253 9.15 -5.41 -40.69
C LEU A 253 8.26 -5.44 -39.45
N GLU A 254 7.69 -6.59 -39.13
CA GLU A 254 6.90 -6.81 -37.91
C GLU A 254 7.49 -7.96 -37.09
N GLY A 255 7.74 -7.72 -35.80
CA GLY A 255 8.17 -8.75 -34.87
C GLY A 255 8.99 -8.22 -33.68
N PRO A 256 9.54 -9.12 -32.85
CA PRO A 256 9.58 -10.56 -33.07
C PRO A 256 8.18 -11.20 -32.86
N ILE A 257 7.72 -12.02 -33.80
CA ILE A 257 6.40 -12.69 -33.75
C ILE A 257 6.43 -13.99 -32.93
N ASP A 258 7.61 -14.40 -32.48
CA ASP A 258 7.84 -15.56 -31.63
C ASP A 258 8.77 -15.27 -30.46
N ALA A 259 8.81 -14.02 -30.01
CA ALA A 259 9.61 -13.61 -28.87
C ALA A 259 9.24 -14.47 -27.64
N ILE A 260 10.08 -15.45 -27.31
CA ILE A 260 9.97 -16.19 -26.06
C ILE A 260 10.88 -15.46 -25.08
N GLY A 261 10.29 -14.78 -24.12
CA GLY A 261 11.04 -14.23 -23.01
C GLY A 261 11.69 -15.37 -22.24
N THR A 262 13.00 -15.31 -22.06
CA THR A 262 13.80 -16.38 -21.44
C THR A 262 13.95 -16.20 -19.93
N GLY A 263 13.31 -15.17 -19.35
CA GLY A 263 13.29 -14.92 -17.91
C GLY A 263 11.87 -14.60 -17.44
N GLY A 264 11.21 -15.58 -16.81
CA GLY A 264 10.00 -15.28 -16.03
C GLY A 264 10.39 -14.59 -14.73
N SER A 265 9.63 -13.58 -14.32
CA SER A 265 9.69 -13.10 -12.95
C SER A 265 9.15 -14.18 -12.00
N ALA A 266 9.55 -14.19 -10.73
CA ALA A 266 8.95 -15.09 -9.75
C ALA A 266 7.41 -14.89 -9.63
N ALA A 267 6.96 -13.66 -9.88
CA ALA A 267 5.53 -13.31 -9.96
C ALA A 267 4.84 -14.05 -11.11
N ARG A 268 5.48 -14.10 -12.28
CA ARG A 268 4.96 -14.81 -13.45
C ARG A 268 4.80 -16.28 -13.17
N ASP A 269 5.81 -16.92 -12.58
CA ASP A 269 5.76 -18.35 -12.25
C ASP A 269 4.65 -18.66 -11.24
N GLN A 270 4.37 -17.73 -10.31
CA GLN A 270 3.27 -17.85 -9.35
C GLN A 270 1.88 -17.67 -10.00
N ILE A 271 1.77 -16.83 -11.03
CA ILE A 271 0.49 -16.52 -11.69
C ILE A 271 0.18 -17.53 -12.80
N MET A 272 1.15 -17.84 -13.64
CA MET A 272 0.98 -18.68 -14.84
C MET A 272 1.10 -20.17 -14.47
N THR A 273 0.14 -20.67 -13.70
CA THR A 273 0.17 -22.05 -13.13
C THR A 273 -0.04 -23.16 -14.15
N CYS A 274 -0.50 -22.83 -15.36
CA CYS A 274 -0.72 -23.77 -16.45
C CYS A 274 -0.23 -23.21 -17.80
N VAL A 275 -0.03 -24.13 -18.76
CA VAL A 275 0.28 -23.79 -20.15
C VAL A 275 -1.00 -23.98 -20.97
N PRO A 276 -1.45 -22.97 -21.75
CA PRO A 276 -2.77 -22.99 -22.40
C PRO A 276 -3.01 -24.19 -23.32
N GLY A 277 -1.96 -24.81 -23.86
CA GLY A 277 -2.01 -26.08 -24.57
C GLY A 277 -3.16 -26.14 -25.60
N GLU A 278 -3.92 -27.23 -25.59
CA GLU A 278 -5.09 -27.41 -26.46
C GLU A 278 -6.39 -26.81 -25.89
N ASN A 279 -6.41 -26.36 -24.63
CA ASN A 279 -7.60 -25.76 -24.00
C ASN A 279 -7.24 -24.47 -23.24
N PRO A 280 -7.03 -23.35 -23.95
CA PRO A 280 -6.67 -22.07 -23.35
C PRO A 280 -7.70 -21.59 -22.33
N GLN A 281 -9.00 -21.79 -22.58
CA GLN A 281 -10.08 -21.34 -21.70
C GLN A 281 -10.03 -22.03 -20.34
N ALA A 282 -9.81 -23.35 -20.30
CA ALA A 282 -9.66 -24.07 -19.02
C ALA A 282 -8.43 -23.62 -18.24
N CYS A 283 -7.31 -23.38 -18.94
CA CYS A 283 -6.11 -22.84 -18.31
C CYS A 283 -6.32 -21.42 -17.76
N ALA A 284 -7.00 -20.54 -18.52
CA ALA A 284 -7.37 -19.22 -18.02
C ALA A 284 -8.24 -19.31 -16.76
N ALA A 285 -9.23 -20.19 -16.75
CA ALA A 285 -10.10 -20.38 -15.58
C ALA A 285 -9.33 -20.84 -14.34
N GLU A 286 -8.34 -21.73 -14.50
CA GLU A 286 -7.46 -22.17 -13.40
C GLU A 286 -6.63 -21.01 -12.83
N ILE A 287 -5.95 -20.26 -13.70
CA ILE A 287 -5.15 -19.08 -13.33
C ILE A 287 -6.01 -18.05 -12.60
N ILE A 288 -7.16 -17.69 -13.19
CA ILE A 288 -8.08 -16.70 -12.65
C ILE A 288 -8.65 -17.14 -11.29
N SER A 289 -9.01 -18.42 -11.15
CA SER A 289 -9.55 -18.94 -9.89
C SER A 289 -8.49 -18.93 -8.78
N GLY A 290 -7.27 -19.38 -9.09
CA GLY A 290 -6.16 -19.41 -8.13
C GLY A 290 -5.75 -18.02 -7.69
N PHE A 291 -5.57 -17.09 -8.64
CA PHE A 291 -5.25 -15.70 -8.33
C PHE A 291 -6.39 -15.00 -7.58
N GLY A 292 -7.62 -15.20 -8.04
CA GLY A 292 -8.81 -14.57 -7.47
C GLY A 292 -9.13 -15.00 -6.06
N ARG A 293 -8.89 -16.27 -5.72
CA ARG A 293 -9.07 -16.77 -4.36
C ARG A 293 -8.30 -15.92 -3.34
N LYS A 294 -7.07 -15.53 -3.70
CA LYS A 294 -6.21 -14.66 -2.89
C LYS A 294 -6.62 -13.20 -2.99
N ALA A 295 -6.75 -12.67 -4.20
CA ALA A 295 -7.03 -11.26 -4.43
C ALA A 295 -8.38 -10.81 -3.86
N TRP A 296 -9.42 -11.64 -3.99
CA TRP A 296 -10.77 -11.35 -3.49
C TRP A 296 -11.07 -12.02 -2.15
N ARG A 297 -10.10 -12.80 -1.61
CA ARG A 297 -10.10 -13.36 -0.25
C ARG A 297 -11.27 -14.31 0.02
N ARG A 298 -11.75 -14.96 -1.04
CA ARG A 298 -12.78 -16.00 -1.04
C ARG A 298 -12.75 -16.77 -2.35
N THR A 299 -13.36 -17.94 -2.37
CA THR A 299 -13.63 -18.65 -3.62
C THR A 299 -14.52 -17.81 -4.53
N LEU A 300 -14.13 -17.69 -5.80
CA LEU A 300 -14.90 -17.01 -6.84
C LEU A 300 -16.10 -17.88 -7.24
N THR A 301 -17.22 -17.24 -7.57
CA THR A 301 -18.34 -17.96 -8.18
C THR A 301 -18.01 -18.33 -9.62
N GLN A 302 -18.65 -19.36 -10.17
CA GLN A 302 -18.44 -19.74 -11.57
C GLN A 302 -18.73 -18.58 -12.53
N GLU A 303 -19.75 -17.78 -12.24
CA GLU A 303 -20.11 -16.61 -13.05
C GLU A 303 -19.02 -15.51 -13.00
N GLU A 304 -18.36 -15.33 -11.86
CA GLU A 304 -17.22 -14.41 -11.75
C GLU A 304 -16.03 -14.91 -12.58
N VAL A 305 -15.73 -16.21 -12.52
CA VAL A 305 -14.66 -16.82 -13.33
C VAL A 305 -14.98 -16.70 -14.82
N ASP A 306 -16.20 -17.06 -15.23
CA ASP A 306 -16.62 -17.02 -16.63
C ASP A 306 -16.52 -15.60 -17.22
N ARG A 307 -16.92 -14.57 -16.45
CA ARG A 307 -16.80 -13.16 -16.86
C ARG A 307 -15.35 -12.72 -17.04
N LEU A 308 -14.45 -13.16 -16.17
CA LEU A 308 -13.02 -12.82 -16.29
C LEU A 308 -12.34 -13.60 -17.41
N VAL A 309 -12.76 -14.84 -17.68
CA VAL A 309 -12.25 -15.66 -18.80
C VAL A 309 -12.62 -15.04 -20.16
N GLN A 310 -13.73 -14.29 -20.26
CA GLN A 310 -14.13 -13.61 -21.50
C GLN A 310 -13.10 -12.59 -22.00
N PHE A 311 -12.18 -12.10 -21.16
CA PHE A 311 -11.07 -11.26 -21.63
C PHE A 311 -10.13 -11.99 -22.60
N GLN A 312 -10.13 -13.32 -22.62
CA GLN A 312 -9.45 -14.11 -23.64
C GLN A 312 -10.04 -13.88 -25.04
N ASP A 313 -11.36 -13.80 -25.13
CA ASP A 313 -12.04 -13.56 -26.42
C ASP A 313 -11.81 -12.12 -26.89
N VAL A 314 -11.75 -11.16 -25.96
CA VAL A 314 -11.41 -9.75 -26.25
C VAL A 314 -10.00 -9.65 -26.83
N ALA A 315 -9.01 -10.25 -26.18
CA ALA A 315 -7.63 -10.27 -26.66
C ALA A 315 -7.54 -10.93 -28.05
N ALA A 316 -8.19 -12.08 -28.24
CA ALA A 316 -8.19 -12.79 -29.52
C ALA A 316 -8.82 -11.97 -30.65
N ALA A 317 -9.90 -11.21 -30.37
CA ALA A 317 -10.55 -10.35 -31.35
C ALA A 317 -9.66 -9.17 -31.81
N GLU A 318 -8.74 -8.71 -30.96
CA GLU A 318 -7.75 -7.68 -31.29
C GLU A 318 -6.44 -8.26 -31.88
N GLY A 319 -6.38 -9.58 -32.10
CA GLY A 319 -5.18 -10.27 -32.61
C GLY A 319 -4.10 -10.44 -31.54
N GLU A 320 -4.43 -10.22 -30.27
CA GLU A 320 -3.52 -10.37 -29.13
C GLU A 320 -3.54 -11.82 -28.59
N GLY A 321 -2.46 -12.24 -27.91
CA GLY A 321 -2.29 -13.62 -27.41
C GLY A 321 -2.95 -13.89 -26.04
N PHE A 322 -2.94 -15.17 -25.63
CA PHE A 322 -3.50 -15.67 -24.36
C PHE A 322 -3.13 -14.83 -23.13
N GLU A 323 -1.85 -14.51 -23.00
CA GLU A 323 -1.31 -13.77 -21.86
C GLU A 323 -1.89 -12.36 -21.76
N ARG A 324 -2.22 -11.74 -22.89
CA ARG A 324 -2.86 -10.43 -22.90
C ARG A 324 -4.27 -10.49 -22.35
N GLY A 325 -5.03 -11.55 -22.65
CA GLY A 325 -6.31 -11.80 -21.99
C GLY A 325 -6.15 -12.00 -20.47
N ILE A 326 -5.07 -12.66 -20.01
CA ILE A 326 -4.77 -12.80 -18.58
C ILE A 326 -4.44 -11.44 -17.96
N ARG A 327 -3.60 -10.62 -18.61
CA ARG A 327 -3.29 -9.26 -18.14
C ARG A 327 -4.56 -8.44 -17.91
N LEU A 328 -5.48 -8.45 -18.89
CA LEU A 328 -6.75 -7.73 -18.79
C LEU A 328 -7.63 -8.25 -17.65
N ALA A 329 -7.71 -9.57 -17.48
CA ALA A 329 -8.46 -10.18 -16.37
C ALA A 329 -7.87 -9.76 -15.01
N LEU A 330 -6.55 -9.84 -14.83
CA LEU A 330 -5.90 -9.43 -13.58
C LEU A 330 -6.08 -7.94 -13.28
N GLN A 331 -5.95 -7.07 -14.29
CA GLN A 331 -6.22 -5.64 -14.14
C GLN A 331 -7.67 -5.39 -13.69
N ALA A 332 -8.64 -6.08 -14.32
CA ALA A 332 -10.04 -6.00 -13.91
C ALA A 332 -10.27 -6.48 -12.47
N MET A 333 -9.54 -7.51 -12.03
CA MET A 333 -9.62 -8.00 -10.66
C MET A 333 -9.05 -7.02 -9.64
N LEU A 334 -7.94 -6.34 -9.94
CA LEU A 334 -7.34 -5.31 -9.09
C LEU A 334 -8.17 -4.02 -9.06
N MET A 335 -8.99 -3.77 -10.08
CA MET A 335 -9.94 -2.66 -10.11
C MET A 335 -11.31 -2.99 -9.49
N SER A 336 -11.54 -4.25 -9.13
CA SER A 336 -12.81 -4.70 -8.57
C SER A 336 -13.01 -4.19 -7.14
N PRO A 337 -14.26 -3.83 -6.74
CA PRO A 337 -14.58 -3.59 -5.34
C PRO A 337 -14.20 -4.76 -4.42
N ASN A 338 -14.26 -6.00 -4.92
CA ASN A 338 -13.84 -7.19 -4.17
C ASN A 338 -12.35 -7.18 -3.80
N PHE A 339 -11.51 -6.42 -4.54
CA PHE A 339 -10.09 -6.24 -4.23
C PHE A 339 -9.84 -4.94 -3.46
N LEU A 340 -10.34 -3.81 -3.99
CA LEU A 340 -10.08 -2.46 -3.46
C LEU A 340 -10.70 -2.22 -2.09
N PHE A 341 -11.74 -2.97 -1.74
CA PHE A 341 -12.42 -2.88 -0.46
C PHE A 341 -12.32 -4.21 0.30
N ARG A 342 -12.57 -4.13 1.60
CA ARG A 342 -12.84 -5.27 2.46
C ARG A 342 -14.35 -5.42 2.64
N PRO A 343 -15.07 -6.06 1.70
CA PRO A 343 -16.48 -6.27 1.87
C PRO A 343 -16.70 -7.34 2.94
N GLU A 344 -17.56 -7.01 3.89
CA GLU A 344 -18.21 -7.99 4.74
C GLU A 344 -19.66 -8.06 4.24
N PHE A 345 -19.90 -8.94 3.27
CA PHE A 345 -21.21 -9.07 2.62
C PHE A 345 -22.23 -9.65 3.58
N ASP A 346 -23.08 -8.78 4.09
CA ASP A 346 -24.14 -9.15 5.01
C ASP A 346 -25.34 -9.76 4.30
N THR A 347 -25.48 -11.09 4.39
CA THR A 347 -26.68 -11.80 3.92
C THR A 347 -27.93 -11.45 4.73
N ALA A 348 -27.78 -10.82 5.89
CA ALA A 348 -28.83 -10.31 6.76
C ALA A 348 -28.67 -8.80 7.00
N GLN A 349 -28.30 -8.03 5.97
CA GLN A 349 -28.00 -6.59 6.05
C GLN A 349 -29.08 -5.72 6.74
N GLU A 350 -30.35 -6.10 6.61
CA GLU A 350 -31.49 -5.41 7.26
C GLU A 350 -31.73 -5.84 8.71
N SER A 351 -31.06 -6.89 9.18
CA SER A 351 -31.23 -7.42 10.53
C SER A 351 -30.37 -6.66 11.52
N ALA A 352 -31.00 -6.04 12.52
CA ALA A 352 -30.30 -5.47 13.67
C ALA A 352 -29.77 -6.54 14.65
N GLU A 353 -30.09 -7.82 14.42
CA GLU A 353 -29.64 -8.92 15.29
C GLU A 353 -28.15 -9.22 15.08
N PRO A 354 -27.38 -9.34 16.17
CA PRO A 354 -25.99 -9.80 16.11
C PRO A 354 -25.88 -11.18 15.48
N HIS A 355 -24.95 -11.33 14.55
CA HIS A 355 -24.64 -12.61 13.93
C HIS A 355 -23.14 -12.69 13.59
N THR A 356 -22.65 -13.92 13.47
CA THR A 356 -21.23 -14.18 13.19
C THR A 356 -20.86 -13.78 11.77
N LEU A 357 -19.64 -13.29 11.61
CA LEU A 357 -19.01 -13.21 10.29
C LEU A 357 -18.88 -14.61 9.67
N SER A 358 -18.89 -14.69 8.35
CA SER A 358 -18.44 -15.89 7.66
C SER A 358 -16.96 -16.15 7.93
N ASP A 359 -16.51 -17.39 7.83
CA ASP A 359 -15.09 -17.70 8.02
C ASP A 359 -14.17 -16.97 7.03
N TRP A 360 -14.65 -16.65 5.82
CA TRP A 360 -13.90 -15.84 4.83
C TRP A 360 -13.71 -14.40 5.29
N GLU A 361 -14.76 -13.78 5.82
CA GLU A 361 -14.71 -12.43 6.37
C GLU A 361 -13.81 -12.38 7.61
N LEU A 362 -13.90 -13.40 8.47
CA LEU A 362 -13.06 -13.53 9.66
C LEU A 362 -11.58 -13.74 9.30
N ALA A 363 -11.27 -14.59 8.29
CA ALA A 363 -9.93 -14.75 7.75
C ALA A 363 -9.35 -13.41 7.27
N SER A 364 -10.12 -12.68 6.46
CA SER A 364 -9.75 -11.36 5.95
C SER A 364 -9.54 -10.36 7.11
N ARG A 365 -10.48 -10.27 8.06
CA ARG A 365 -10.35 -9.36 9.19
C ARG A 365 -9.11 -9.66 10.03
N LEU A 366 -8.83 -10.95 10.29
CA LEU A 366 -7.64 -11.40 11.02
C LEU A 366 -6.34 -11.07 10.28
N SER A 367 -6.27 -11.34 8.97
CA SER A 367 -5.07 -11.08 8.16
C SER A 367 -4.74 -9.60 8.07
N TYR A 368 -5.74 -8.73 7.90
CA TYR A 368 -5.51 -7.28 7.81
C TYR A 368 -5.25 -6.66 9.18
N PHE A 369 -5.75 -7.26 10.26
CA PHE A 369 -5.37 -6.84 11.60
C PHE A 369 -3.89 -7.14 11.87
N ILE A 370 -3.41 -8.37 11.67
CA ILE A 370 -2.05 -8.77 12.08
C ILE A 370 -0.99 -8.47 11.01
N TRP A 371 -1.29 -8.70 9.73
CA TRP A 371 -0.34 -8.58 8.62
C TRP A 371 -0.59 -7.36 7.72
N SER A 372 -1.70 -6.64 7.94
CA SER A 372 -2.15 -5.56 7.05
C SER A 372 -2.10 -5.97 5.58
N SER A 373 -2.49 -7.22 5.29
CA SER A 373 -2.44 -7.86 3.98
C SER A 373 -3.48 -8.98 3.90
N MET A 374 -3.62 -9.59 2.73
CA MET A 374 -4.55 -10.70 2.50
C MET A 374 -4.20 -11.97 3.32
N PRO A 375 -5.19 -12.86 3.57
CA PRO A 375 -4.96 -14.17 4.17
C PRO A 375 -3.98 -15.02 3.34
N ASP A 376 -3.18 -15.85 4.02
CA ASP A 376 -2.39 -16.89 3.36
C ASP A 376 -3.24 -18.12 3.03
N ASP A 377 -2.68 -19.05 2.26
CA ASP A 377 -3.39 -20.26 1.83
C ASP A 377 -3.89 -21.08 3.04
N THR A 378 -3.11 -21.16 4.13
CA THR A 378 -3.53 -21.82 5.38
C THR A 378 -4.83 -21.22 5.92
N LEU A 379 -4.92 -19.89 6.01
CA LEU A 379 -6.08 -19.22 6.56
C LEU A 379 -7.29 -19.29 5.61
N LEU A 380 -7.07 -19.22 4.29
CA LEU A 380 -8.11 -19.43 3.28
C LEU A 380 -8.66 -20.87 3.30
N ASP A 381 -7.80 -21.87 3.47
CA ASP A 381 -8.20 -23.28 3.54
C ASP A 381 -9.03 -23.57 4.81
N LEU A 382 -8.65 -22.98 5.95
CA LEU A 382 -9.45 -23.06 7.18
C LEU A 382 -10.81 -22.36 7.03
N ALA A 383 -10.85 -21.24 6.30
CA ALA A 383 -12.09 -20.53 6.01
C ALA A 383 -13.02 -21.37 5.13
N GLU A 384 -12.48 -21.99 4.09
CA GLU A 384 -13.22 -22.89 3.20
C GLU A 384 -13.75 -24.12 3.95
N ALA A 385 -13.01 -24.62 4.93
CA ALA A 385 -13.42 -25.74 5.78
C ALA A 385 -14.42 -25.35 6.89
N GLY A 386 -14.72 -24.07 7.09
CA GLY A 386 -15.62 -23.58 8.14
C GLY A 386 -15.08 -23.78 9.56
N GLN A 387 -13.75 -23.65 9.74
CA GLN A 387 -13.06 -23.97 11.00
C GLN A 387 -12.61 -22.74 11.79
N LEU A 388 -12.75 -21.52 11.25
CA LEU A 388 -12.27 -20.30 11.91
C LEU A 388 -13.24 -19.77 12.97
N GLN A 389 -14.40 -20.38 13.16
CA GLN A 389 -15.25 -20.10 14.33
C GLN A 389 -14.84 -20.88 15.58
N ASP A 390 -13.87 -21.80 15.49
CA ASP A 390 -13.35 -22.52 16.65
C ASP A 390 -12.27 -21.70 17.38
N ASP A 391 -12.44 -21.50 18.68
CA ASP A 391 -11.55 -20.68 19.52
C ASP A 391 -10.11 -21.23 19.57
N GLU A 392 -9.93 -22.55 19.58
CA GLU A 392 -8.60 -23.17 19.61
C GLU A 392 -7.91 -22.98 18.27
N VAL A 393 -8.66 -23.11 17.16
CA VAL A 393 -8.15 -22.87 15.81
C VAL A 393 -7.75 -21.39 15.64
N LEU A 394 -8.61 -20.45 16.02
CA LEU A 394 -8.30 -19.01 15.94
C LEU A 394 -7.08 -18.66 16.78
N ARG A 395 -7.01 -19.11 18.03
CA ARG A 395 -5.85 -18.87 18.90
C ARG A 395 -4.57 -19.41 18.28
N ALA A 396 -4.59 -20.61 17.70
CA ALA A 396 -3.44 -21.18 17.01
C ALA A 396 -3.03 -20.35 15.79
N GLN A 397 -3.99 -19.83 15.01
CA GLN A 397 -3.70 -18.97 13.87
C GLN A 397 -3.14 -17.60 14.29
N VAL A 398 -3.67 -16.96 15.33
CA VAL A 398 -3.12 -15.70 15.87
C VAL A 398 -1.65 -15.89 16.25
N LEU A 399 -1.33 -16.92 17.03
CA LEU A 399 0.04 -17.17 17.47
C LEU A 399 0.98 -17.46 16.29
N ARG A 400 0.55 -18.30 15.34
CA ARG A 400 1.32 -18.58 14.12
C ARG A 400 1.60 -17.29 13.34
N MET A 401 0.57 -16.46 13.16
CA MET A 401 0.68 -15.23 12.38
C MET A 401 1.58 -14.20 13.06
N LEU A 402 1.59 -14.13 14.39
CA LEU A 402 2.48 -13.27 15.16
C LEU A 402 3.96 -13.72 15.14
N GLU A 403 4.23 -14.99 14.81
CA GLU A 403 5.58 -15.52 14.60
C GLU A 403 6.10 -15.31 13.17
N ASP A 404 5.21 -15.01 12.23
CA ASP A 404 5.57 -14.75 10.84
C ASP A 404 6.18 -13.34 10.68
N PRO A 405 7.25 -13.16 9.87
CA PRO A 405 7.83 -11.84 9.61
C PRO A 405 6.84 -10.78 9.13
N LYS A 406 5.72 -11.16 8.51
CA LYS A 406 4.64 -10.23 8.13
C LYS A 406 4.01 -9.52 9.32
N ALA A 407 4.11 -10.05 10.54
CA ALA A 407 3.63 -9.39 11.75
C ALA A 407 4.35 -8.08 12.07
N ASP A 408 5.51 -7.82 11.45
CA ASP A 408 6.16 -6.51 11.52
C ASP A 408 5.23 -5.38 11.02
N ALA A 409 4.26 -5.70 10.16
CA ALA A 409 3.22 -4.78 9.71
C ALA A 409 2.33 -4.28 10.86
N LEU A 410 2.04 -5.10 11.88
CA LEU A 410 1.30 -4.65 13.07
C LEU A 410 2.06 -3.55 13.80
N ILE A 411 3.39 -3.61 13.80
CA ILE A 411 4.21 -2.57 14.39
C ILE A 411 4.18 -1.32 13.50
N ASP A 412 4.43 -1.49 12.20
CA ASP A 412 4.52 -0.39 11.23
C ASP A 412 3.21 0.37 11.02
N THR A 413 2.06 -0.29 11.23
CA THR A 413 0.75 0.32 11.03
C THR A 413 0.07 0.65 12.37
N PHE A 414 -0.14 -0.32 13.26
CA PHE A 414 -0.88 -0.10 14.50
C PHE A 414 -0.03 0.63 15.55
N LEU A 415 1.09 0.03 15.98
CA LEU A 415 1.86 0.58 17.09
C LEU A 415 2.56 1.90 16.74
N THR A 416 2.96 2.08 15.49
CA THR A 416 3.49 3.38 15.03
C THR A 416 2.47 4.49 15.19
N GLN A 417 1.20 4.25 14.84
CA GLN A 417 0.13 5.23 14.96
C GLN A 417 -0.33 5.43 16.40
N TRP A 418 -0.47 4.35 17.18
CA TRP A 418 -0.86 4.45 18.59
C TRP A 418 0.23 5.12 19.44
N LEU A 419 1.49 4.72 19.30
CA LEU A 419 2.58 5.15 20.17
C LEU A 419 3.42 6.30 19.60
N TYR A 420 3.05 6.82 18.43
CA TYR A 420 3.70 7.95 17.76
C TYR A 420 5.18 7.68 17.42
N ILE A 421 5.50 6.45 17.00
CA ILE A 421 6.88 6.02 16.74
C ILE A 421 7.54 6.88 15.66
N ASP A 422 6.80 7.19 14.59
CA ASP A 422 7.31 7.94 13.44
C ASP A 422 7.23 9.47 13.63
N ALA A 423 6.60 9.95 14.70
CA ALA A 423 6.45 11.39 14.95
C ALA A 423 7.81 12.12 15.14
N VAL A 424 8.87 11.38 15.50
CA VAL A 424 10.24 11.93 15.57
C VAL A 424 10.79 12.29 14.18
N LEU A 425 10.30 11.66 13.10
CA LEU A 425 10.72 11.96 11.73
C LEU A 425 10.28 13.36 11.29
N GLU A 426 9.14 13.82 11.82
CA GLU A 426 8.57 15.13 11.53
C GLU A 426 9.07 16.21 12.49
N ALA A 427 9.70 15.81 13.60
CA ALA A 427 10.22 16.75 14.58
C ALA A 427 11.33 17.63 13.99
N GLN A 428 11.23 18.93 14.28
CA GLN A 428 12.16 19.98 13.85
C GLN A 428 12.80 20.67 15.07
N PRO A 429 13.66 19.99 15.85
CA PRO A 429 14.48 20.67 16.86
C PRO A 429 15.32 21.79 16.21
N ASP A 430 15.43 22.91 16.91
CA ASP A 430 16.22 24.04 16.50
C ASP A 430 17.71 23.69 16.57
N ALA A 431 18.42 23.86 15.46
CA ALA A 431 19.81 23.43 15.32
C ALA A 431 20.81 24.30 16.11
N GLU A 432 20.43 25.53 16.51
CA GLU A 432 21.27 26.36 17.39
C GLU A 432 21.14 25.90 18.84
N THR A 433 19.94 25.50 19.25
CA THR A 433 19.64 25.02 20.61
C THR A 433 20.10 23.58 20.82
N PHE A 434 19.91 22.70 19.82
CA PHE A 434 20.19 21.26 19.88
C PHE A 434 21.12 20.83 18.74
N PRO A 435 22.38 21.30 18.72
CA PRO A 435 23.34 21.00 17.64
C PRO A 435 23.71 19.51 17.55
N GLU A 436 23.50 18.75 18.62
CA GLU A 436 23.66 17.29 18.67
C GLU A 436 22.49 16.51 18.05
N PHE A 437 21.40 17.14 17.62
CA PHE A 437 20.32 16.43 16.95
C PHE A 437 20.59 16.31 15.44
N ASP A 438 20.88 15.08 14.99
CA ASP A 438 21.17 14.76 13.59
C ASP A 438 20.27 13.64 13.05
N GLU A 439 20.37 13.37 11.74
CA GLU A 439 19.57 12.33 11.09
C GLU A 439 19.87 10.92 11.62
N GLU A 440 21.11 10.64 12.00
CA GLU A 440 21.49 9.32 12.53
C GLU A 440 20.82 9.07 13.89
N LEU A 441 20.82 10.09 14.76
CA LEU A 441 20.14 10.05 16.04
C LEU A 441 18.62 9.91 15.86
N ARG A 442 18.03 10.70 14.95
CA ARG A 442 16.60 10.60 14.61
C ARG A 442 16.19 9.19 14.18
N GLN A 443 16.93 8.57 13.27
CA GLN A 443 16.66 7.19 12.83
C GLN A 443 16.87 6.17 13.95
N SER A 444 17.88 6.39 14.80
CA SER A 444 18.14 5.52 15.96
C SER A 444 17.00 5.58 16.98
N MET A 445 16.45 6.76 17.27
CA MET A 445 15.30 6.93 18.17
C MET A 445 14.02 6.25 17.65
N ARG A 446 13.76 6.35 16.35
CA ARG A 446 12.64 5.65 15.70
C ARG A 446 12.83 4.13 15.83
N GLN A 447 14.01 3.64 15.46
CA GLN A 447 14.30 2.20 15.45
C GLN A 447 14.34 1.60 16.87
N GLU A 448 14.78 2.36 17.88
CA GLU A 448 14.72 1.98 19.29
C GLU A 448 13.31 1.55 19.67
N THR A 449 12.33 2.43 19.43
CA THR A 449 10.95 2.19 19.84
C THR A 449 10.34 1.02 19.07
N ARG A 450 10.62 0.94 17.76
CA ARG A 450 10.17 -0.18 16.92
C ARG A 450 10.70 -1.54 17.41
N LEU A 451 11.99 -1.64 17.73
CA LEU A 451 12.59 -2.88 18.26
C LEU A 451 12.10 -3.21 19.67
N PHE A 452 11.91 -2.19 20.51
CA PHE A 452 11.39 -2.34 21.85
C PHE A 452 10.01 -3.00 21.85
N VAL A 453 9.04 -2.45 21.11
CA VAL A 453 7.69 -3.03 21.05
C VAL A 453 7.66 -4.39 20.34
N LYS A 454 8.55 -4.61 19.36
CA LYS A 454 8.75 -5.93 18.73
C LYS A 454 9.15 -6.98 19.76
N ASP A 455 10.09 -6.66 20.64
CA ASP A 455 10.56 -7.53 21.71
C ASP A 455 9.47 -7.81 22.75
N LEU A 456 8.65 -6.81 23.11
CA LEU A 456 7.50 -6.98 24.00
C LEU A 456 6.46 -7.95 23.42
N ILE A 457 6.11 -7.80 22.14
CA ILE A 457 5.21 -8.76 21.46
C ILE A 457 5.85 -10.14 21.41
N ALA A 458 7.10 -10.26 20.92
CA ALA A 458 7.75 -11.55 20.73
C ALA A 458 7.86 -12.36 22.02
N SER A 459 8.19 -11.69 23.13
CA SER A 459 8.31 -12.29 24.47
C SER A 459 6.98 -12.46 25.21
N ASN A 460 5.87 -11.97 24.65
CA ASN A 460 4.59 -11.84 25.34
C ASN A 460 4.75 -11.15 26.72
N ALA A 461 5.50 -10.05 26.75
CA ALA A 461 5.71 -9.31 27.98
C ALA A 461 4.38 -8.80 28.56
N PRO A 462 4.22 -8.73 29.89
CA PRO A 462 3.09 -8.03 30.51
C PRO A 462 2.97 -6.61 29.99
N LEU A 463 1.75 -6.10 29.79
CA LEU A 463 1.51 -4.76 29.22
C LEU A 463 2.22 -3.64 30.00
N GLU A 464 2.35 -3.78 31.31
CA GLU A 464 3.04 -2.85 32.21
C GLU A 464 4.53 -2.68 31.85
N THR A 465 5.13 -3.68 31.21
CA THR A 465 6.53 -3.65 30.73
C THR A 465 6.73 -2.54 29.69
N LEU A 466 5.67 -2.11 28.99
CA LEU A 466 5.72 -0.97 28.08
C LEU A 466 6.25 0.30 28.75
N ILE A 467 5.95 0.48 30.04
CA ILE A 467 6.32 1.66 30.82
C ILE A 467 7.46 1.35 31.81
N THR A 468 7.50 0.12 32.34
CA THR A 468 8.41 -0.24 33.44
C THR A 468 9.72 -0.89 33.00
N ALA A 469 9.91 -1.18 31.71
CA ALA A 469 11.13 -1.82 31.24
C ALA A 469 12.40 -1.07 31.68
N ASP A 470 13.36 -1.82 32.19
CA ASP A 470 14.68 -1.36 32.65
C ASP A 470 15.75 -1.49 31.55
N TYR A 471 15.33 -1.68 30.30
CA TYR A 471 16.18 -1.88 29.13
C TYR A 471 15.64 -1.13 27.91
N THR A 472 16.52 -0.95 26.94
CA THR A 472 16.19 -0.40 25.61
C THR A 472 17.04 -1.07 24.52
N PHE A 473 16.83 -0.66 23.27
CA PHE A 473 17.66 -0.98 22.12
C PHE A 473 18.48 0.24 21.72
N VAL A 474 19.81 0.14 21.79
CA VAL A 474 20.71 1.26 21.50
C VAL A 474 21.84 0.83 20.58
N ASN A 475 22.24 1.75 19.69
CA ASN A 475 23.50 1.70 18.96
C ASN A 475 24.51 2.67 19.62
N ALA A 476 25.71 2.81 19.06
CA ALA A 476 26.72 3.70 19.62
C ALA A 476 26.24 5.17 19.73
N ARG A 477 25.48 5.65 18.73
CA ARG A 477 24.99 7.03 18.65
C ARG A 477 23.95 7.35 19.72
N LEU A 478 22.96 6.47 19.89
CA LEU A 478 21.89 6.65 20.87
C LEU A 478 22.36 6.36 22.30
N ALA A 479 23.27 5.40 22.49
CA ALA A 479 23.89 5.17 23.80
C ALA A 479 24.64 6.41 24.30
N ALA A 480 25.40 7.08 23.42
CA ALA A 480 26.05 8.34 23.76
C ALA A 480 25.04 9.46 24.12
N HIS A 481 23.93 9.55 23.38
CA HIS A 481 22.83 10.48 23.70
C HIS A 481 22.20 10.21 25.07
N TYR A 482 22.11 8.94 25.46
CA TYR A 482 21.54 8.53 26.74
C TYR A 482 22.52 8.59 27.91
N GLY A 483 23.81 8.85 27.66
CA GLY A 483 24.85 8.74 28.68
C GLY A 483 25.18 7.29 29.07
N MET A 484 24.79 6.31 28.25
CA MET A 484 25.08 4.89 28.45
C MET A 484 26.48 4.53 27.95
N ASP A 485 27.04 3.43 28.46
CA ASP A 485 28.32 2.90 27.97
C ASP A 485 28.20 2.43 26.50
N ALA A 486 28.83 3.17 25.60
CA ALA A 486 28.87 2.87 24.18
C ALA A 486 29.98 1.86 23.79
N THR A 487 30.75 1.34 24.75
CA THR A 487 31.87 0.44 24.49
C THR A 487 31.43 -0.82 23.76
N GLY A 488 31.97 -1.03 22.56
CA GLY A 488 31.68 -2.21 21.72
C GLY A 488 30.34 -2.16 20.98
N LEU A 489 29.60 -1.05 21.04
CA LEU A 489 28.41 -0.84 20.20
C LEU A 489 28.81 -0.43 18.77
N THR A 490 27.99 -0.81 17.79
CA THR A 490 28.16 -0.47 16.37
C THR A 490 26.97 0.40 15.93
N ALA A 491 26.69 0.47 14.62
CA ALA A 491 25.49 1.13 14.08
C ALA A 491 24.20 0.32 14.32
N GLU A 492 24.31 -0.99 14.56
CA GLU A 492 23.17 -1.85 14.85
C GLU A 492 22.67 -1.64 16.29
N LEU A 493 21.35 -1.51 16.45
CA LEU A 493 20.74 -1.38 17.76
C LEU A 493 20.66 -2.74 18.45
N VAL A 494 21.11 -2.80 19.70
CA VAL A 494 21.12 -4.02 20.50
C VAL A 494 20.48 -3.77 21.86
N LYS A 495 19.82 -4.80 22.40
CA LYS A 495 19.18 -4.74 23.72
C LYS A 495 20.23 -4.52 24.82
N ARG A 496 20.04 -3.50 25.66
CA ARG A 496 20.90 -3.15 26.80
C ARG A 496 20.05 -2.68 27.99
N PRO A 497 20.40 -3.06 29.22
CA PRO A 497 19.81 -2.45 30.41
C PRO A 497 20.21 -0.97 30.47
N TYR A 498 19.34 -0.10 30.98
CA TYR A 498 19.68 1.32 31.22
C TYR A 498 20.80 1.46 32.25
N GLY A 499 20.78 0.63 33.30
CA GLY A 499 21.82 0.57 34.34
C GLY A 499 21.56 1.48 35.55
N ASP A 500 20.54 2.33 35.48
CA ASP A 500 20.05 3.18 36.58
C ASP A 500 18.55 3.47 36.42
N ASP A 501 18.03 4.40 37.23
CA ASP A 501 16.62 4.80 37.26
C ASP A 501 16.34 6.08 36.45
N SER A 502 17.32 6.56 35.67
CA SER A 502 17.15 7.74 34.82
C SER A 502 16.18 7.49 33.67
N ARG A 503 15.96 6.22 33.27
CA ARG A 503 15.07 5.83 32.17
C ARG A 503 14.27 4.57 32.52
N ARG A 504 13.03 4.52 32.02
CA ARG A 504 12.05 3.45 32.18
C ARG A 504 11.11 3.42 30.98
N GLY A 505 11.12 2.31 30.25
CA GLY A 505 10.23 2.02 29.14
C GLY A 505 9.99 3.16 28.15
N LEU A 506 8.83 3.09 27.48
CA LEU A 506 8.46 3.96 26.37
C LEU A 506 8.41 5.44 26.75
N ILE A 507 7.96 5.78 27.96
CA ILE A 507 7.83 7.18 28.40
C ILE A 507 9.18 7.91 28.50
N SER A 508 10.28 7.14 28.50
CA SER A 508 11.66 7.65 28.52
C SER A 508 12.37 7.59 27.17
N HIS A 509 11.71 7.13 26.10
CA HIS A 509 12.32 7.07 24.77
C HIS A 509 12.47 8.49 24.20
N ALA A 510 13.68 8.83 23.75
CA ALA A 510 13.95 10.18 23.27
C ALA A 510 13.20 10.55 21.98
N GLY A 511 12.84 9.56 21.14
CA GLY A 511 12.03 9.84 19.95
C GLY A 511 10.66 10.42 20.30
N LEU A 512 9.96 9.80 21.26
CA LEU A 512 8.69 10.29 21.78
C LEU A 512 8.87 11.65 22.48
N LEU A 513 9.85 11.76 23.38
CA LEU A 513 10.11 12.99 24.13
C LEU A 513 10.40 14.17 23.19
N THR A 514 11.15 13.93 22.10
CA THR A 514 11.45 14.93 21.07
C THR A 514 10.19 15.34 20.31
N ALA A 515 9.40 14.36 19.83
CA ALA A 515 8.15 14.63 19.11
C ALA A 515 7.12 15.40 19.96
N ARG A 516 7.16 15.21 21.28
CA ARG A 516 6.31 15.92 22.26
C ARG A 516 7.01 17.14 22.88
N SER A 517 8.00 17.74 22.21
CA SER A 517 8.67 18.97 22.64
C SER A 517 8.48 20.12 21.63
N HIS A 518 8.79 21.34 22.04
CA HIS A 518 8.93 22.47 21.12
C HIS A 518 10.32 22.44 20.46
N PRO A 519 10.52 23.13 19.32
CA PRO A 519 11.83 23.19 18.66
C PRO A 519 12.99 23.61 19.57
N THR A 520 12.72 24.43 20.59
CA THR A 520 13.75 25.06 21.43
C THR A 520 13.65 24.69 22.93
N MET A 521 12.73 23.81 23.33
CA MET A 521 12.55 23.41 24.74
C MET A 521 11.64 22.18 24.90
N SER A 522 11.71 21.51 26.05
CA SER A 522 10.74 20.49 26.46
C SER A 522 9.32 21.05 26.57
N SER A 523 8.32 20.16 26.67
CA SER A 523 6.92 20.55 26.89
C SER A 523 6.23 19.56 27.84
N PRO A 524 6.13 19.88 29.15
CA PRO A 524 5.39 19.07 30.12
C PRO A 524 3.96 18.78 29.68
N VAL A 525 3.29 19.81 29.14
CA VAL A 525 1.92 19.73 28.63
C VAL A 525 1.77 18.67 27.53
N ARG A 526 2.58 18.75 26.46
CA ARG A 526 2.47 17.82 25.33
C ARG A 526 2.89 16.39 25.67
N ARG A 527 3.78 16.22 26.65
CA ARG A 527 4.20 14.91 27.16
C ARG A 527 3.13 14.28 28.06
N GLY A 528 2.57 15.06 29.00
CA GLY A 528 1.50 14.63 29.88
C GLY A 528 0.22 14.31 29.12
N GLU A 529 -0.15 15.14 28.14
CA GLU A 529 -1.32 14.92 27.28
C GLU A 529 -1.17 13.61 26.52
N TRP A 530 0.00 13.35 25.93
CA TRP A 530 0.22 12.11 25.20
C TRP A 530 0.08 10.88 26.10
N ILE A 531 0.59 10.92 27.34
CA ILE A 531 0.44 9.82 28.31
C ILE A 531 -1.04 9.60 28.61
N LEU A 532 -1.79 10.66 28.89
CA LEU A 532 -3.22 10.57 29.20
C LEU A 532 -4.02 10.02 28.01
N ALA A 533 -3.79 10.53 26.81
CA ALA A 533 -4.53 10.16 25.60
C ALA A 533 -4.17 8.75 25.09
N ASN A 534 -2.91 8.33 25.20
CA ASN A 534 -2.43 7.10 24.56
C ASN A 534 -2.16 5.95 25.53
N LEU A 535 -1.91 6.21 26.81
CA LEU A 535 -1.71 5.14 27.79
C LEU A 535 -2.92 4.96 28.70
N TRP A 536 -3.73 6.00 28.93
CA TRP A 536 -4.90 5.95 29.81
C TRP A 536 -6.24 6.21 29.11
N CYS A 537 -6.23 6.55 27.82
CA CYS A 537 -7.42 6.89 27.02
C CYS A 537 -8.32 7.94 27.70
N ASP A 538 -7.67 8.89 28.39
CA ASP A 538 -8.28 9.96 29.18
C ASP A 538 -7.85 11.32 28.59
N GLU A 539 -8.05 11.47 27.27
CA GLU A 539 -7.59 12.64 26.51
C GLU A 539 -8.23 13.94 27.07
N PRO A 540 -7.41 14.93 27.45
CA PRO A 540 -7.92 16.22 27.90
C PRO A 540 -8.74 16.91 26.81
N LEU A 541 -9.74 17.70 27.22
CA LEU A 541 -10.47 18.58 26.30
C LEU A 541 -9.51 19.56 25.62
N PRO A 542 -9.82 19.99 24.38
CA PRO A 542 -8.94 20.88 23.63
C PRO A 542 -8.88 22.23 24.34
N PRO A 543 -7.77 22.98 24.19
CA PRO A 543 -7.62 24.26 24.84
C PRO A 543 -8.72 25.25 24.39
N PRO A 544 -9.16 26.18 25.26
CA PRO A 544 -10.08 27.23 24.88
C PRO A 544 -9.56 28.06 23.69
N PRO A 545 -10.44 28.63 22.84
CA PRO A 545 -10.01 29.56 21.79
C PRO A 545 -9.26 30.77 22.38
N ASN A 546 -8.23 31.25 21.67
CA ASN A 546 -7.42 32.43 22.01
C ASN A 546 -6.50 32.31 23.25
N VAL A 547 -6.10 31.10 23.65
CA VAL A 547 -4.98 30.95 24.59
C VAL A 547 -3.66 31.20 23.83
N GLU A 548 -2.96 32.28 24.15
CA GLU A 548 -1.61 32.55 23.61
C GLU A 548 -0.61 31.50 24.11
N ASN A 549 0.27 31.02 23.22
CA ASN A 549 1.34 30.11 23.60
C ASN A 549 2.31 30.80 24.55
N ILE A 550 2.60 30.16 25.68
CA ILE A 550 3.54 30.66 26.68
C ILE A 550 4.96 30.72 26.07
N ALA A 551 5.67 31.81 26.33
CA ALA A 551 7.13 31.93 26.20
C ALA A 551 7.72 31.46 24.86
N GLN A 552 7.23 32.01 23.76
CA GLN A 552 7.78 31.72 22.44
C GLN A 552 9.16 32.36 22.21
N SER A 553 9.49 33.44 22.92
CA SER A 553 10.75 34.15 22.74
C SER A 553 11.83 33.71 23.74
N PRO A 554 13.12 33.73 23.37
CA PRO A 554 14.22 33.53 24.31
C PRO A 554 14.16 34.48 25.53
N GLU A 555 13.69 35.71 25.32
CA GLU A 555 13.54 36.72 26.38
C GLU A 555 12.51 36.31 27.45
N ASP A 556 11.41 35.65 27.05
CA ASP A 556 10.39 35.18 28.00
C ASP A 556 10.91 34.08 28.93
N ARG A 557 11.93 33.34 28.48
CA ARG A 557 12.51 32.17 29.17
C ARG A 557 13.73 32.51 30.00
N GLU A 558 14.28 33.72 29.87
CA GLU A 558 15.54 34.09 30.51
C GLU A 558 15.43 33.95 32.05
N GLY A 559 16.30 33.09 32.61
CA GLY A 559 16.37 32.85 34.04
C GLY A 559 15.19 32.08 34.65
N LYS A 560 14.34 31.45 33.83
CA LYS A 560 13.20 30.63 34.27
C LYS A 560 13.32 29.19 33.78
N THR A 561 12.99 28.24 34.64
CA THR A 561 12.79 26.85 34.23
C THR A 561 11.45 26.70 33.49
N VAL A 562 11.31 25.66 32.68
CA VAL A 562 10.07 25.29 32.01
C VAL A 562 8.96 25.07 33.04
N ARG A 563 9.25 24.43 34.17
CA ARG A 563 8.30 24.32 35.28
C ARG A 563 7.79 25.69 35.74
N GLU A 564 8.69 26.62 36.04
CA GLU A 564 8.30 27.99 36.45
C GLU A 564 7.45 28.67 35.37
N LEU A 565 7.75 28.46 34.08
CA LEU A 565 6.97 29.00 32.96
C LEU A 565 5.53 28.48 32.92
N PHE A 566 5.35 27.16 33.07
CA PHE A 566 4.03 26.53 33.03
C PHE A 566 3.25 26.71 34.33
N GLU A 567 3.90 26.76 35.48
CA GLU A 567 3.24 27.07 36.76
C GLU A 567 2.58 28.45 36.72
N MET A 568 3.28 29.49 36.21
CA MET A 568 2.70 30.83 36.02
C MET A 568 1.46 30.82 35.12
N HIS A 569 1.41 29.94 34.12
CA HIS A 569 0.24 29.81 33.23
C HIS A 569 -0.92 29.11 33.91
N SER A 570 -0.62 28.07 34.69
CA SER A 570 -1.61 27.31 35.45
C SER A 570 -2.20 28.07 36.66
N GLU A 571 -1.73 29.28 36.96
CA GLU A 571 -2.32 30.17 37.97
C GLU A 571 -3.74 30.63 37.59
N ASP A 572 -4.09 30.67 36.29
CA ASP A 572 -5.46 30.97 35.87
C ASP A 572 -6.39 29.80 36.24
N PRO A 573 -7.45 30.04 37.04
CA PRO A 573 -8.39 28.99 37.45
C PRO A 573 -9.04 28.22 36.30
N VAL A 574 -9.18 28.84 35.13
CA VAL A 574 -9.72 28.19 33.92
C VAL A 574 -8.75 27.13 33.41
N CYS A 575 -7.45 27.45 33.36
CA CYS A 575 -6.39 26.57 32.88
C CYS A 575 -6.05 25.48 33.91
N ALA A 576 -6.01 25.83 35.20
CA ALA A 576 -5.70 24.90 36.29
C ALA A 576 -6.58 23.63 36.27
N SER A 577 -7.86 23.76 35.87
CA SER A 577 -8.80 22.65 35.92
C SER A 577 -8.39 21.44 35.06
N CYS A 578 -7.83 21.68 33.86
CA CYS A 578 -7.32 20.67 32.94
C CYS A 578 -5.85 20.31 33.21
N HIS A 579 -5.04 21.30 33.61
CA HIS A 579 -3.60 21.12 33.85
C HIS A 579 -3.28 20.31 35.12
N ARG A 580 -4.23 20.18 36.06
CA ARG A 580 -4.08 19.45 37.34
C ARG A 580 -3.58 18.01 37.25
N ILE A 581 -3.78 17.33 36.12
CA ILE A 581 -3.33 15.94 35.93
C ILE A 581 -2.16 15.90 34.94
N MET A 582 -2.32 16.58 33.81
CA MET A 582 -1.37 16.60 32.70
C MET A 582 -0.01 17.19 33.10
N ASP A 583 0.02 18.35 33.77
CA ASP A 583 1.27 19.05 34.08
C ASP A 583 2.13 18.27 35.08
N PRO A 584 1.59 17.73 36.20
CA PRO A 584 2.37 16.86 37.08
C PRO A 584 3.05 15.71 36.33
N ILE A 585 2.33 14.99 35.48
CA ILE A 585 2.90 13.90 34.67
C ILE A 585 4.06 14.43 33.81
N GLY A 586 3.85 15.56 33.13
CA GLY A 586 4.89 16.22 32.34
C GLY A 586 6.11 16.64 33.15
N PHE A 587 5.92 17.20 34.34
CA PHE A 587 7.00 17.59 35.25
C PHE A 587 7.85 16.41 35.69
N GLY A 588 7.25 15.22 35.87
CA GLY A 588 7.98 13.97 36.09
C GLY A 588 9.04 13.64 35.05
N LEU A 589 8.92 14.21 33.84
CA LEU A 589 9.79 13.98 32.70
C LEU A 589 10.73 15.16 32.43
N GLU A 590 10.78 16.18 33.27
CA GLU A 590 11.55 17.42 32.97
C GLU A 590 13.07 17.27 33.08
N HIS A 591 13.55 16.18 33.68
CA HIS A 591 14.95 15.78 33.55
C HIS A 591 15.35 15.47 32.10
N TYR A 592 14.39 15.28 31.18
CA TYR A 592 14.68 15.17 29.75
C TYR A 592 14.46 16.51 29.04
N ASP A 593 15.49 16.97 28.32
CA ASP A 593 15.40 18.19 27.51
C ASP A 593 14.53 18.02 26.25
N GLY A 594 14.52 19.03 25.37
CA GLY A 594 13.69 19.04 24.15
C GLY A 594 13.98 17.93 23.14
N ILE A 595 15.15 17.27 23.23
CA ILE A 595 15.51 16.12 22.39
C ILE A 595 15.67 14.82 23.22
N GLY A 596 15.16 14.81 24.45
CA GLY A 596 15.16 13.63 25.31
C GLY A 596 16.50 13.30 25.96
N ALA A 597 17.49 14.19 25.94
CA ALA A 597 18.74 14.02 26.68
C ALA A 597 18.54 14.34 28.17
N TRP A 598 19.29 13.66 29.05
CA TRP A 598 19.20 13.90 30.49
C TRP A 598 19.89 15.19 30.89
N ARG A 599 19.29 15.93 31.84
CA ARG A 599 19.83 17.14 32.45
C ARG A 599 19.43 17.25 33.92
N ASP A 600 20.32 17.83 34.72
CA ASP A 600 20.07 18.11 36.15
C ASP A 600 19.73 19.58 36.40
N THR A 601 20.06 20.45 35.44
CA THR A 601 19.85 21.90 35.55
C THR A 601 19.28 22.49 34.26
N GLU A 602 18.48 23.53 34.41
CA GLU A 602 17.96 24.36 33.32
C GLU A 602 18.13 25.85 33.68
N GLN A 603 18.65 26.66 32.76
CA GLN A 603 18.93 28.08 33.00
C GLN A 603 19.74 28.33 34.29
N GLY A 604 20.65 27.42 34.63
CA GLY A 604 21.49 27.49 35.84
C GLY A 604 20.77 27.14 37.15
N LYS A 605 19.50 26.68 37.10
CA LYS A 605 18.71 26.23 38.26
C LYS A 605 18.57 24.71 38.25
N PRO A 606 18.49 24.05 39.42
CA PRO A 606 18.19 22.62 39.48
C PRO A 606 16.78 22.32 38.97
N ILE A 607 16.61 21.16 38.34
CA ILE A 607 15.30 20.68 37.88
C ILE A 607 14.53 20.08 39.05
N ASP A 608 13.24 20.40 39.13
CA ASP A 608 12.27 19.78 40.02
C ASP A 608 11.32 18.91 39.20
N ALA A 609 11.56 17.59 39.22
CA ALA A 609 10.74 16.60 38.54
C ALA A 609 9.67 15.95 39.46
N SER A 610 9.34 16.60 40.58
CA SER A 610 8.29 16.11 41.49
C SER A 610 6.88 16.46 41.00
N GLY A 611 5.92 15.58 41.28
CA GLY A 611 4.51 15.78 40.94
C GLY A 611 3.57 15.09 41.93
N VAL A 612 2.29 15.47 41.89
CA VAL A 612 1.23 14.85 42.68
C VAL A 612 0.02 14.59 41.78
N LEU A 613 -0.41 13.32 41.68
CA LEU A 613 -1.62 12.93 40.96
C LEU A 613 -2.80 12.76 41.92
N PRO A 614 -4.05 13.03 41.48
CA PRO A 614 -5.22 12.73 42.29
C PRO A 614 -5.33 11.23 42.66
N PRO A 615 -5.81 10.87 43.87
CA PRO A 615 -6.28 11.77 44.91
C PRO A 615 -5.19 12.44 45.74
N ASP A 616 -3.95 11.90 45.86
CA ASP A 616 -2.79 12.50 46.57
C ASP A 616 -1.53 11.61 46.38
N ILE A 617 -1.30 11.09 45.17
CA ILE A 617 -0.17 10.18 44.85
C ILE A 617 1.03 11.01 44.43
N ALA A 618 2.00 11.17 45.32
CA ALA A 618 3.24 11.89 45.04
C ALA A 618 4.29 10.99 44.36
N PHE A 619 5.11 11.60 43.51
CA PHE A 619 6.26 10.96 42.88
C PHE A 619 7.37 11.98 42.60
N ASN A 620 8.58 11.48 42.36
CA ASN A 620 9.72 12.27 41.95
C ASN A 620 10.49 11.60 40.80
N GLY A 621 10.39 12.22 39.63
CA GLY A 621 11.09 11.77 38.43
C GLY A 621 10.43 10.62 37.68
N PRO A 622 11.07 10.16 36.59
CA PRO A 622 10.44 9.28 35.61
C PRO A 622 10.21 7.85 36.11
N ALA A 623 11.06 7.33 37.00
CA ALA A 623 10.94 5.96 37.49
C ALA A 623 9.72 5.79 38.42
N GLU A 624 9.55 6.67 39.41
CA GLU A 624 8.38 6.62 40.29
C GLU A 624 7.07 6.93 39.51
N LEU A 625 7.13 7.82 38.51
CA LEU A 625 6.01 8.05 37.60
C LEU A 625 5.66 6.77 36.81
N ALA A 626 6.65 6.07 36.26
CA ALA A 626 6.46 4.83 35.53
C ALA A 626 5.72 3.77 36.38
N ASP A 627 6.13 3.59 37.63
CA ASP A 627 5.51 2.64 38.56
C ASP A 627 4.04 2.99 38.83
N ILE A 628 3.71 4.28 38.97
CA ILE A 628 2.32 4.73 39.17
C ILE A 628 1.47 4.48 37.92
N LEU A 629 1.98 4.84 36.74
CA LEU A 629 1.26 4.68 35.49
C LEU A 629 0.97 3.21 35.19
N ALA A 630 1.96 2.33 35.45
CA ALA A 630 1.86 0.90 35.25
C ALA A 630 0.95 0.19 36.27
N GLY A 631 0.84 0.72 37.50
CA GLY A 631 -0.07 0.18 38.52
C GLY A 631 -1.55 0.46 38.27
N SER A 632 -1.91 1.18 37.21
CA SER A 632 -3.28 1.58 36.89
C SER A 632 -3.94 0.62 35.89
N HIS A 633 -5.17 0.18 36.19
CA HIS A 633 -5.99 -0.58 35.24
C HIS A 633 -6.27 0.18 33.93
N LYS A 634 -6.15 1.51 33.94
CA LYS A 634 -6.31 2.35 32.74
C LYS A 634 -5.34 1.98 31.62
N LEU A 635 -4.15 1.44 31.94
CA LEU A 635 -3.21 1.00 30.92
C LEU A 635 -3.76 -0.15 30.08
N SER A 636 -4.22 -1.22 30.75
CA SER A 636 -4.78 -2.39 30.09
C SER A 636 -6.11 -2.07 29.38
N GLU A 637 -6.94 -1.21 29.98
CA GLU A 637 -8.18 -0.73 29.35
C GLU A 637 -7.87 0.04 28.06
N CYS A 638 -6.94 1.00 28.11
CA CYS A 638 -6.59 1.79 26.94
C CYS A 638 -5.90 0.96 25.85
N ALA A 639 -4.99 0.05 26.23
CA ALA A 639 -4.37 -0.87 25.29
C ALA A 639 -5.42 -1.73 24.58
N THR A 640 -6.44 -2.19 25.31
CA THR A 640 -7.56 -2.95 24.76
C THR A 640 -8.42 -2.11 23.83
N GLU A 641 -8.77 -0.89 24.23
CA GLU A 641 -9.55 0.05 23.42
C GLU A 641 -8.83 0.39 22.10
N LYS A 642 -7.54 0.72 22.15
CA LYS A 642 -6.73 1.06 20.96
C LYS A 642 -6.58 -0.14 20.03
N THR A 643 -6.37 -1.33 20.59
CA THR A 643 -6.27 -2.58 19.81
C THR A 643 -7.60 -2.90 19.12
N LEU A 644 -8.74 -2.81 19.83
CA LEU A 644 -10.06 -3.02 19.22
C LEU A 644 -10.38 -1.97 18.14
N THR A 645 -10.08 -0.70 18.41
CA THR A 645 -10.30 0.40 17.45
C THR A 645 -9.57 0.12 16.13
N PHE A 646 -8.30 -0.25 16.20
CA PHE A 646 -7.52 -0.59 15.01
C PHE A 646 -7.99 -1.89 14.35
N ALA A 647 -8.24 -2.95 15.13
CA ALA A 647 -8.64 -4.26 14.63
C ALA A 647 -9.99 -4.23 13.88
N LEU A 648 -10.94 -3.44 14.39
CA LEU A 648 -12.26 -3.28 13.81
C LEU A 648 -12.30 -2.18 12.72
N GLY A 649 -11.39 -1.21 12.78
CA GLY A 649 -11.36 -0.07 11.86
C GLY A 649 -12.54 0.87 12.07
N ARG A 650 -13.02 1.05 13.32
CA ARG A 650 -14.10 1.96 13.70
C ARG A 650 -13.87 2.51 15.10
N GLY A 651 -14.51 3.62 15.44
CA GLY A 651 -14.53 4.12 16.82
C GLY A 651 -15.24 3.15 17.78
N MET A 652 -14.81 3.14 19.04
CA MET A 652 -15.50 2.39 20.09
C MET A 652 -16.82 3.07 20.48
N LYS A 653 -17.80 2.23 20.80
CA LYS A 653 -19.13 2.63 21.26
C LYS A 653 -19.29 2.28 22.73
N THR A 654 -20.32 2.84 23.35
CA THR A 654 -20.71 2.48 24.73
C THR A 654 -20.95 0.98 24.91
N SER A 655 -21.44 0.30 23.86
CA SER A 655 -21.66 -1.15 23.87
C SER A 655 -20.37 -1.99 23.91
N ASP A 656 -19.23 -1.43 23.50
CA ASP A 656 -17.94 -2.14 23.51
C ASP A 656 -17.31 -2.16 24.91
N LYS A 657 -17.71 -1.24 25.82
CA LYS A 657 -17.11 -1.07 27.16
C LYS A 657 -17.06 -2.33 28.02
N PRO A 658 -18.16 -3.12 28.17
CA PRO A 658 -18.11 -4.32 29.00
C PRO A 658 -17.07 -5.33 28.51
N GLN A 659 -16.85 -5.42 27.19
CA GLN A 659 -15.87 -6.32 26.61
C GLN A 659 -14.45 -5.80 26.81
N ILE A 660 -14.23 -4.49 26.66
CA ILE A 660 -12.94 -3.83 26.96
C ILE A 660 -12.54 -4.14 28.41
N GLU A 661 -13.45 -3.90 29.36
CA GLU A 661 -13.22 -4.19 30.79
C GLU A 661 -12.94 -5.68 31.04
N ALA A 662 -13.68 -6.58 30.38
CA ALA A 662 -13.50 -8.02 30.54
C ALA A 662 -12.13 -8.53 30.05
N ILE A 663 -11.60 -7.96 28.96
CA ILE A 663 -10.26 -8.29 28.46
C ILE A 663 -9.19 -7.64 29.34
N ALA A 664 -9.33 -6.35 29.64
CA ALA A 664 -8.35 -5.56 30.38
C ALA A 664 -8.12 -6.03 31.83
N THR A 665 -9.10 -6.72 32.43
CA THR A 665 -9.02 -7.26 33.80
C THR A 665 -8.46 -8.68 33.86
N LYS A 666 -8.08 -9.28 32.72
CA LYS A 666 -7.44 -10.61 32.72
C LYS A 666 -6.08 -10.55 33.43
N PRO A 667 -5.79 -11.50 34.33
CA PRO A 667 -4.51 -11.55 35.03
C PRO A 667 -3.37 -11.86 34.05
N ASP A 668 -2.20 -11.26 34.29
CA ASP A 668 -0.98 -11.50 33.52
C ASP A 668 -1.14 -11.27 32.01
N LEU A 669 -1.97 -10.29 31.62
CA LEU A 669 -2.26 -9.98 30.21
C LEU A 669 -0.98 -9.51 29.50
N GLY A 670 -0.41 -10.36 28.65
CA GLY A 670 0.69 -10.01 27.77
C GLY A 670 0.24 -9.44 26.42
N PHE A 671 1.18 -8.94 25.62
CA PHE A 671 0.88 -8.38 24.29
C PHE A 671 0.25 -9.39 23.31
N LYS A 672 0.74 -10.65 23.26
CA LYS A 672 0.13 -11.69 22.41
C LYS A 672 -1.23 -12.11 22.96
N ASP A 673 -1.38 -12.14 24.28
CA ASP A 673 -2.66 -12.45 24.92
C ASP A 673 -3.69 -11.38 24.58
N LEU A 674 -3.36 -10.09 24.70
CA LEU A 674 -4.23 -8.99 24.30
C LEU A 674 -4.73 -9.12 22.85
N ILE A 675 -3.82 -9.34 21.90
CA ILE A 675 -4.18 -9.53 20.48
C ILE A 675 -5.09 -10.74 20.30
N THR A 676 -4.80 -11.85 20.99
CA THR A 676 -5.60 -13.07 20.93
C THR A 676 -6.99 -12.87 21.51
N GLU A 677 -7.10 -12.21 22.66
CA GLU A 677 -8.37 -11.96 23.34
C GLU A 677 -9.26 -10.98 22.57
N VAL A 678 -8.66 -9.99 21.89
CA VAL A 678 -9.38 -9.14 20.94
C VAL A 678 -9.95 -9.96 19.78
N VAL A 679 -9.16 -10.87 19.18
CA VAL A 679 -9.63 -11.71 18.06
C VAL A 679 -10.73 -12.68 18.47
N LEU A 680 -10.66 -13.22 19.69
CA LEU A 680 -11.66 -14.16 20.21
C LEU A 680 -12.98 -13.48 20.63
N SER A 681 -12.98 -12.15 20.69
CA SER A 681 -14.10 -11.38 21.21
C SER A 681 -15.28 -11.31 20.25
N ASP A 682 -16.48 -11.11 20.80
CA ASP A 682 -17.71 -10.97 20.02
C ASP A 682 -17.65 -9.77 19.08
N ALA A 683 -17.09 -8.64 19.53
CA ALA A 683 -16.91 -7.46 18.68
C ALA A 683 -16.06 -7.74 17.43
N PHE A 684 -15.07 -8.63 17.52
CA PHE A 684 -14.23 -8.99 16.38
C PHE A 684 -14.85 -10.05 15.48
N ARG A 685 -15.64 -10.97 16.03
CA ARG A 685 -16.16 -12.15 15.30
C ARG A 685 -17.59 -11.99 14.81
N MET A 686 -18.31 -11.02 15.33
CA MET A 686 -19.69 -10.74 15.00
C MET A 686 -19.83 -9.38 14.32
N ARG A 687 -21.00 -9.19 13.73
CA ARG A 687 -21.51 -7.93 13.23
C ARG A 687 -23.01 -7.88 13.43
N ARG A 688 -23.61 -6.73 13.14
CA ARG A 688 -25.05 -6.62 12.88
C ARG A 688 -25.30 -5.64 11.73
N GLY A 689 -26.45 -5.81 11.09
CA GLY A 689 -27.02 -4.79 10.23
C GLY A 689 -27.62 -3.63 11.03
N GLY A 690 -28.35 -2.76 10.35
CA GLY A 690 -29.08 -1.67 10.98
C GLY A 690 -29.90 -0.87 9.98
N GLU A 691 -31.08 -0.42 10.40
CA GLU A 691 -31.99 0.43 9.63
C GLU A 691 -31.29 1.73 9.20
N PHE A 692 -31.52 2.12 7.94
CA PHE A 692 -31.00 3.35 7.32
C PHE A 692 -31.61 4.62 7.90
#